data_AF-A0A319E9U4-F1
#
_entry.id   AF-A0A319E9U4-F1
#
_cell.length_a   1.000
_cell.length_b   1.000
_cell.length_c   1.000
_cell.angle_alpha   90.00
_cell.angle_beta   90.00
_cell.angle_gamma   90.00
#
_symmetry.space_group_name_H-M   'P 1'
#
loop_
_entity.id
_entity.type
_entity.pdbx_description
1 polymer ?
#
loop_
_entity_poly.entity_id
_entity_poly.type
_entity_poly.pdbx_seq_one_letter_code
_entity_poly.pdbx_strand_id
1 'polypeptide(L)'
;MSTPGAGHEFPRQEVSWQKRDVLLFANSIGCKADELHFLYELHPNFAVFPTYPLILPFKLTDQEVTDFYARSGGAPIPDVPKFDYRRVVDGQRKLTILKPLPPTSAGKEFELRNKVIGVYDKGKPGTVVETEQTIVEKGTGEVYSRTESSGFFVGQGNWGGPSNVNYAPPENQKPDAVHVVQTTTETAHLYRLNGDYNPLHATPEPGEKMGFGGAIIHGLFSWNSAAHGVLRELGGSDPKNLKEIQARFASPVRPGDKLITEMWRMGSVQDGYDEIRFVTKNDKGKAVLSNVMADRGASTSHCVSSFTRRYGLPYQLSSGLNRRPTLLRAMSYVATDSRSASESEDPWPPHLENSKWVSLKLGNADHYRRFGTFWLRDNCQCSKCIHPHTRQRIVDTFAIPEDISIETLNYGLLGPEIQWSDGHHAHYPFPWLRNNTNDHAPRAKITWELFHRENKSYIPGNVNTFPTFSYVDIMADDGALLNWLDAIYDWGFSFVKGVPVSPESTESLIKRIAFIRNTHYGGFWDFTADLTFKDTAYTTEFLGAHTDNTYFTDPARLQLFHLLSHTDGDGGASLLVDGFRAVSVLRDEHPQDVEVLMATRQPYHSSGNVETCIQPAEQAPVLGHHRDLNRLYQVRWNNYDRAVKNNWSFQEQSEWYTAARHWNEIIRRKDMEIWTQLEPGTALIFDNWRMLHGRSEFTGKRRMCGGYVNNDDFISRYRLLKFGRNQVLRNIGNFRQDLDNPNYYL
;
A
#
# COMPACT_ATOMS: atom_id res chain seq x y z
N MET A 1 10.66 -52.71 -24.93
CA MET A 1 11.52 -51.93 -25.84
C MET A 1 11.89 -50.66 -25.10
N SER A 2 13.17 -50.30 -25.00
CA SER A 2 13.59 -49.03 -24.40
C SER A 2 12.96 -47.87 -25.17
N THR A 3 12.37 -46.91 -24.47
CA THR A 3 11.86 -45.68 -25.08
C THR A 3 13.03 -44.97 -25.80
N PRO A 4 12.91 -44.60 -27.09
CA PRO A 4 14.01 -43.95 -27.82
C PRO A 4 14.55 -42.73 -27.07
N GLY A 5 15.87 -42.64 -26.95
CA GLY A 5 16.56 -41.55 -26.25
C GLY A 5 16.49 -41.56 -24.71
N ALA A 6 15.68 -42.41 -24.07
CA ALA A 6 15.57 -42.43 -22.60
C ALA A 6 16.88 -42.87 -21.93
N GLY A 7 17.30 -42.13 -20.90
CA GLY A 7 18.59 -42.28 -20.24
C GLY A 7 19.74 -41.51 -20.89
N HIS A 8 19.52 -40.85 -22.03
CA HIS A 8 20.54 -39.98 -22.63
C HIS A 8 20.82 -38.79 -21.72
N GLU A 9 22.06 -38.64 -21.29
CA GLU A 9 22.54 -37.50 -20.50
C GLU A 9 23.18 -36.45 -21.42
N PHE A 10 22.76 -35.21 -21.28
CA PHE A 10 23.42 -34.08 -21.92
C PHE A 10 24.69 -33.69 -21.16
N PRO A 11 25.65 -33.01 -21.82
CA PRO A 11 26.80 -32.45 -21.14
C PRO A 11 26.38 -31.60 -19.95
N ARG A 12 27.10 -31.73 -18.83
CA ARG A 12 26.88 -30.93 -17.63
C ARG A 12 27.16 -29.46 -17.94
N GLN A 13 26.34 -28.57 -17.41
CA GLN A 13 26.49 -27.13 -17.63
C GLN A 13 26.66 -26.44 -16.28
N GLU A 14 27.59 -25.49 -16.19
CA GLU A 14 27.75 -24.70 -14.98
C GLU A 14 26.58 -23.72 -14.81
N VAL A 15 26.20 -23.47 -13.56
CA VAL A 15 25.19 -22.47 -13.22
C VAL A 15 25.68 -21.61 -12.06
N SER A 16 25.40 -20.31 -12.09
CA SER A 16 25.78 -19.39 -11.01
C SER A 16 24.82 -18.20 -10.89
N TRP A 17 24.71 -17.69 -9.66
CA TRP A 17 23.81 -16.58 -9.34
C TRP A 17 24.34 -15.68 -8.22
N GLN A 18 23.96 -14.41 -8.32
CA GLN A 18 24.19 -13.38 -7.32
C GLN A 18 22.96 -13.18 -6.44
N LYS A 19 23.15 -12.50 -5.30
CA LYS A 19 22.01 -12.05 -4.46
C LYS A 19 21.03 -11.19 -5.27
N ARG A 20 21.55 -10.34 -6.17
CA ARG A 20 20.74 -9.54 -7.10
C ARG A 20 19.80 -10.39 -7.94
N ASP A 21 20.26 -11.55 -8.41
CA ASP A 21 19.48 -12.39 -9.32
C ASP A 21 18.30 -13.06 -8.59
N VAL A 22 18.49 -13.46 -7.33
CA VAL A 22 17.39 -14.04 -6.51
C VAL A 22 16.38 -12.97 -6.09
N LEU A 23 16.83 -11.74 -5.83
CA LEU A 23 15.97 -10.57 -5.57
C LEU A 23 15.14 -10.21 -6.81
N LEU A 24 15.79 -10.12 -7.97
CA LEU A 24 15.13 -9.84 -9.25
C LEU A 24 14.07 -10.89 -9.56
N PHE A 25 14.39 -12.17 -9.35
CA PHE A 25 13.45 -13.25 -9.58
C PHE A 25 12.22 -13.13 -8.66
N ALA A 26 12.44 -13.02 -7.35
CA ALA A 26 11.34 -12.90 -6.38
C ALA A 26 10.44 -11.69 -6.67
N ASN A 27 11.03 -10.55 -7.00
CA ASN A 27 10.28 -9.34 -7.36
C ASN A 27 9.47 -9.55 -8.65
N SER A 28 10.11 -10.11 -9.69
CA SER A 28 9.51 -10.30 -11.01
C SER A 28 8.34 -11.28 -11.04
N ILE A 29 8.23 -12.20 -10.08
CA ILE A 29 7.13 -13.18 -10.00
C ILE A 29 5.96 -12.70 -9.13
N GLY A 30 6.12 -11.58 -8.43
CA GLY A 30 5.02 -10.95 -7.70
C GLY A 30 5.19 -10.80 -6.19
N CYS A 31 6.34 -11.19 -5.60
CA CYS A 31 6.59 -10.96 -4.17
C CYS A 31 6.42 -9.46 -3.84
N LYS A 32 5.78 -9.15 -2.70
CA LYS A 32 5.44 -7.78 -2.32
C LYS A 32 6.26 -7.30 -1.12
N ALA A 33 6.17 -6.01 -0.82
CA ALA A 33 6.96 -5.35 0.22
C ALA A 33 6.74 -5.91 1.65
N ASP A 34 5.70 -6.70 1.87
CA ASP A 34 5.47 -7.45 3.11
C ASP A 34 6.19 -8.82 3.16
N GLU A 35 6.88 -9.21 2.08
CA GLU A 35 7.70 -10.43 1.95
C GLU A 35 9.19 -10.06 1.85
N LEU A 36 9.66 -9.16 2.73
CA LEU A 36 11.05 -8.66 2.73
C LEU A 36 12.09 -9.78 2.88
N HIS A 37 11.73 -10.93 3.45
CA HIS A 37 12.60 -12.10 3.49
C HIS A 37 12.93 -12.66 2.09
N PHE A 38 12.19 -12.30 1.04
CA PHE A 38 12.55 -12.58 -0.35
C PHE A 38 13.11 -11.36 -1.10
N LEU A 39 12.84 -10.14 -0.62
CA LEU A 39 13.10 -8.89 -1.36
C LEU A 39 14.17 -7.99 -0.74
N TYR A 40 14.72 -8.35 0.41
CA TYR A 40 15.74 -7.58 1.10
C TYR A 40 16.86 -8.46 1.61
N GLU A 41 18.05 -8.32 1.02
CA GLU A 41 19.21 -9.17 1.25
C GLU A 41 19.83 -9.06 2.65
N LEU A 42 19.47 -8.01 3.40
CA LEU A 42 19.86 -7.82 4.80
C LEU A 42 18.75 -8.22 5.78
N HIS A 43 17.59 -8.70 5.30
CA HIS A 43 16.57 -9.25 6.17
C HIS A 43 17.16 -10.43 6.97
N PRO A 44 16.91 -10.53 8.29
CA PRO A 44 17.51 -11.59 9.13
C PRO A 44 17.15 -13.01 8.67
N ASN A 45 16.02 -13.15 7.97
CA ASN A 45 15.54 -14.39 7.37
C ASN A 45 15.63 -14.39 5.84
N PHE A 46 16.55 -13.63 5.23
CA PHE A 46 16.67 -13.56 3.77
C PHE A 46 16.85 -14.95 3.15
N ALA A 47 16.01 -15.27 2.17
CA ALA A 47 15.94 -16.59 1.55
C ALA A 47 15.74 -16.49 0.04
N VAL A 48 16.19 -17.51 -0.68
CA VAL A 48 15.91 -17.65 -2.11
C VAL A 48 14.48 -18.16 -2.27
N PHE A 49 13.71 -17.56 -3.19
CA PHE A 49 12.37 -18.06 -3.48
C PHE A 49 12.48 -19.50 -4.04
N PRO A 50 11.71 -20.49 -3.52
CA PRO A 50 12.02 -21.91 -3.73
C PRO A 50 12.01 -22.38 -5.20
N THR A 51 11.34 -21.65 -6.08
CA THR A 51 11.22 -21.97 -7.51
C THR A 51 12.29 -21.32 -8.39
N TYR A 52 13.21 -20.54 -7.82
CA TYR A 52 14.37 -19.96 -8.50
C TYR A 52 15.18 -20.96 -9.38
N PRO A 53 15.39 -22.24 -8.97
CA PRO A 53 16.11 -23.20 -9.80
C PRO A 53 15.58 -23.35 -11.23
N LEU A 54 14.30 -23.06 -11.48
CA LEU A 54 13.69 -23.19 -12.81
C LEU A 54 14.25 -22.25 -13.87
N ILE A 55 14.89 -21.14 -13.46
CA ILE A 55 15.47 -20.19 -14.40
C ILE A 55 16.95 -20.47 -14.69
N LEU A 56 17.63 -21.22 -13.84
CA LEU A 56 19.06 -21.54 -14.01
C LEU A 56 19.39 -22.23 -15.35
N PRO A 57 18.55 -23.09 -15.95
CA PRO A 57 18.78 -23.61 -17.29
C PRO A 57 18.79 -22.56 -18.41
N PHE A 58 18.15 -21.42 -18.20
CA PHE A 58 18.13 -20.30 -19.14
C PHE A 58 19.28 -19.32 -18.87
N LYS A 59 19.56 -19.05 -17.59
CA LYS A 59 20.60 -18.12 -17.13
C LYS A 59 22.02 -18.68 -17.26
N LEU A 60 22.20 -19.97 -16.98
CA LEU A 60 23.50 -20.60 -16.81
C LEU A 60 24.42 -19.77 -15.88
N THR A 61 25.60 -19.36 -16.35
CA THR A 61 26.54 -18.51 -15.62
C THR A 61 26.50 -17.04 -16.07
N ASP A 62 25.67 -16.71 -17.06
CA ASP A 62 25.69 -15.40 -17.71
C ASP A 62 25.25 -14.28 -16.78
N GLN A 63 25.88 -13.13 -16.98
CA GLN A 63 25.57 -11.87 -16.30
C GLN A 63 24.93 -10.84 -17.23
N GLU A 64 24.91 -11.14 -18.53
CA GLU A 64 24.43 -10.30 -19.61
C GLU A 64 23.20 -10.90 -20.31
N VAL A 65 22.60 -10.12 -21.22
CA VAL A 65 21.57 -10.65 -22.12
C VAL A 65 22.18 -11.66 -23.10
N THR A 66 21.35 -12.59 -23.57
CA THR A 66 21.82 -13.69 -24.42
C THR A 66 20.95 -13.85 -25.67
N ASP A 67 21.54 -14.28 -26.79
CA ASP A 67 20.77 -14.73 -27.94
C ASP A 67 20.16 -16.11 -27.66
N PHE A 68 18.84 -16.11 -27.40
CA PHE A 68 18.07 -17.30 -27.08
C PHE A 68 18.12 -18.35 -28.19
N TYR A 69 18.01 -17.95 -29.47
CA TYR A 69 17.95 -18.89 -30.58
C TYR A 69 19.32 -19.51 -30.88
N ALA A 70 20.39 -18.73 -30.77
CA ALA A 70 21.75 -19.25 -30.95
C ALA A 70 22.11 -20.31 -29.90
N ARG A 71 21.54 -20.20 -28.69
CA ARG A 71 21.70 -21.16 -27.59
C ARG A 71 20.72 -22.32 -27.65
N SER A 72 19.57 -22.11 -28.29
CA SER A 72 18.52 -23.12 -28.45
C SER A 72 18.92 -24.14 -29.53
N GLY A 73 19.73 -25.10 -29.14
CA GLY A 73 20.15 -26.22 -29.98
C GLY A 73 20.66 -27.35 -29.10
N GLY A 74 19.80 -28.33 -28.83
CA GLY A 74 20.22 -29.52 -28.09
C GLY A 74 21.21 -30.35 -28.90
N ALA A 75 22.16 -30.99 -28.21
CA ALA A 75 22.90 -32.10 -28.79
C ALA A 75 21.91 -33.15 -29.35
N PRO A 76 22.20 -33.80 -30.49
CA PRO A 76 21.31 -34.80 -31.05
C PRO A 76 21.06 -35.92 -30.04
N ILE A 77 19.80 -36.21 -29.76
CA ILE A 77 19.40 -37.34 -28.92
C ILE A 77 19.53 -38.60 -29.80
N PRO A 78 20.24 -39.66 -29.35
CA PRO A 78 20.35 -40.90 -30.10
C PRO A 78 18.98 -41.46 -30.47
N ASP A 79 18.85 -41.94 -31.71
CA ASP A 79 17.64 -42.58 -32.25
C ASP A 79 16.37 -41.69 -32.28
N VAL A 80 16.55 -40.36 -32.19
CA VAL A 80 15.47 -39.36 -32.25
C VAL A 80 15.78 -38.33 -33.35
N PRO A 81 14.82 -37.97 -34.22
CA PRO A 81 15.03 -36.93 -35.24
C PRO A 81 15.43 -35.57 -34.66
N LYS A 82 16.19 -34.79 -35.43
CA LYS A 82 16.52 -33.41 -35.05
C LYS A 82 15.26 -32.55 -35.04
N PHE A 83 14.87 -32.04 -33.89
CA PHE A 83 13.70 -31.17 -33.75
C PHE A 83 14.00 -29.69 -33.99
N ASP A 84 13.01 -28.97 -34.50
CA ASP A 84 13.04 -27.50 -34.59
C ASP A 84 12.56 -26.88 -33.27
N TYR A 85 13.50 -26.36 -32.50
CA TYR A 85 13.26 -25.71 -31.20
C TYR A 85 12.54 -24.37 -31.33
N ARG A 86 12.39 -23.80 -32.53
CA ARG A 86 11.56 -22.58 -32.74
C ARG A 86 10.06 -22.88 -32.62
N ARG A 87 9.67 -24.16 -32.55
CA ARG A 87 8.28 -24.62 -32.48
C ARG A 87 8.02 -25.51 -31.25
N VAL A 88 8.77 -25.29 -30.18
CA VAL A 88 8.55 -25.94 -28.89
C VAL A 88 7.72 -25.05 -27.97
N VAL A 89 6.79 -25.65 -27.25
CA VAL A 89 6.09 -25.00 -26.14
C VAL A 89 6.25 -25.86 -24.89
N ASP A 90 6.38 -25.23 -23.72
CA ASP A 90 6.36 -25.97 -22.46
C ASP A 90 4.99 -26.68 -22.32
N GLY A 91 5.02 -27.99 -22.10
CA GLY A 91 3.83 -28.80 -21.84
C GLY A 91 3.50 -28.80 -20.35
N GLN A 92 4.45 -29.25 -19.53
CA GLN A 92 4.29 -29.39 -18.08
C GLN A 92 5.63 -29.27 -17.39
N ARG A 93 5.64 -28.77 -16.15
CA ARG A 93 6.79 -28.91 -15.25
C ARG A 93 6.36 -29.36 -13.87
N LYS A 94 7.17 -30.23 -13.28
CA LYS A 94 7.17 -30.62 -11.87
C LYS A 94 8.52 -30.23 -11.28
N LEU A 95 8.53 -29.48 -10.19
CA LEU A 95 9.71 -29.14 -9.43
C LEU A 95 9.61 -29.79 -8.05
N THR A 96 10.62 -30.54 -7.67
CA THR A 96 10.82 -31.03 -6.30
C THR A 96 12.02 -30.31 -5.68
N ILE A 97 11.78 -29.64 -4.56
CA ILE A 97 12.78 -28.89 -3.78
C ILE A 97 13.33 -29.81 -2.71
N LEU A 98 14.59 -30.20 -2.86
CA LEU A 98 15.28 -31.12 -1.95
C LEU A 98 16.01 -30.35 -0.87
N LYS A 99 16.63 -29.22 -1.23
CA LYS A 99 17.32 -28.30 -0.33
C LYS A 99 17.13 -26.85 -0.77
N PRO A 100 17.05 -25.88 0.15
CA PRO A 100 17.04 -24.48 -0.21
C PRO A 100 18.38 -24.09 -0.85
N LEU A 101 18.34 -23.35 -1.96
CA LEU A 101 19.54 -22.77 -2.55
C LEU A 101 20.11 -21.68 -1.62
N PRO A 102 21.45 -21.53 -1.52
CA PRO A 102 22.05 -20.41 -0.83
C PRO A 102 21.70 -19.08 -1.54
N PRO A 103 21.65 -17.95 -0.81
CA PRO A 103 21.37 -16.63 -1.38
C PRO A 103 22.30 -16.17 -2.51
N THR A 104 23.47 -16.80 -2.63
CA THR A 104 24.38 -16.65 -3.77
C THR A 104 25.14 -17.96 -3.96
N SER A 105 25.58 -18.22 -5.19
CA SER A 105 26.51 -19.31 -5.46
C SER A 105 27.94 -19.01 -5.03
N ALA A 106 28.30 -17.78 -4.64
CA ALA A 106 29.66 -17.43 -4.27
C ALA A 106 30.22 -18.37 -3.17
N GLY A 107 31.42 -18.91 -3.39
CA GLY A 107 32.07 -19.89 -2.50
C GLY A 107 31.65 -21.34 -2.73
N LYS A 108 30.74 -21.62 -3.66
CA LYS A 108 30.33 -22.97 -4.07
C LYS A 108 30.23 -23.05 -5.59
N GLU A 109 30.43 -24.25 -6.14
CA GLU A 109 30.23 -24.50 -7.56
C GLU A 109 29.00 -25.36 -7.78
N PHE A 110 28.13 -24.93 -8.70
CA PHE A 110 26.91 -25.63 -9.05
C PHE A 110 26.89 -26.03 -10.52
N GLU A 111 26.27 -27.17 -10.81
CA GLU A 111 26.05 -27.64 -12.16
C GLU A 111 24.61 -28.09 -12.39
N LEU A 112 24.12 -27.82 -13.59
CA LEU A 112 22.92 -28.39 -14.17
C LEU A 112 23.28 -29.73 -14.82
N ARG A 113 22.57 -30.78 -14.44
CA ARG A 113 22.58 -32.07 -15.14
C ARG A 113 21.21 -32.28 -15.77
N ASN A 114 21.19 -32.62 -17.05
CA ASN A 114 19.98 -32.81 -17.83
C ASN A 114 20.01 -34.20 -18.47
N LYS A 115 18.92 -34.96 -18.34
CA LYS A 115 18.77 -36.27 -18.99
C LYS A 115 17.38 -36.40 -19.62
N VAL A 116 17.31 -37.11 -20.73
CA VAL A 116 16.04 -37.49 -21.35
C VAL A 116 15.45 -38.65 -20.55
N ILE A 117 14.22 -38.50 -20.07
CA ILE A 117 13.51 -39.55 -19.33
C ILE A 117 12.45 -40.24 -20.19
N GLY A 118 12.01 -39.60 -21.28
CA GLY A 118 11.11 -40.22 -22.24
C GLY A 118 10.91 -39.38 -23.50
N VAL A 119 10.56 -40.02 -24.60
CA VAL A 119 10.15 -39.36 -25.84
C VAL A 119 8.86 -40.05 -26.30
N TYR A 120 7.84 -39.27 -26.63
CA TYR A 120 6.49 -39.76 -26.90
C TYR A 120 5.91 -39.12 -28.15
N ASP A 121 5.48 -39.94 -29.09
CA ASP A 121 4.76 -39.46 -30.26
C ASP A 121 3.30 -39.15 -29.90
N LYS A 122 2.79 -37.99 -30.32
CA LYS A 122 1.35 -37.66 -30.21
C LYS A 122 0.64 -37.67 -31.57
N GLY A 123 1.28 -38.18 -32.63
CA GLY A 123 0.76 -38.22 -33.99
C GLY A 123 0.82 -36.85 -34.66
N LYS A 124 -0.10 -36.56 -35.59
CA LYS A 124 -0.22 -35.26 -36.28
C LYS A 124 -0.07 -34.02 -35.37
N PRO A 125 -0.56 -34.00 -34.12
CA PRO A 125 -0.32 -32.89 -33.17
C PRO A 125 1.15 -32.58 -32.85
N GLY A 126 2.05 -33.56 -32.72
CA GLY A 126 3.45 -33.31 -32.35
C GLY A 126 4.16 -34.43 -31.59
N THR A 127 5.36 -34.15 -31.09
CA THR A 127 6.15 -35.04 -30.21
C THR A 127 6.33 -34.40 -28.84
N VAL A 128 6.31 -35.21 -27.78
CA VAL A 128 6.69 -34.79 -26.41
C VAL A 128 8.07 -35.34 -26.10
N VAL A 129 8.98 -34.49 -25.64
CA VAL A 129 10.24 -34.93 -25.00
C VAL A 129 10.12 -34.62 -23.52
N GLU A 130 10.32 -35.62 -22.67
CA GLU A 130 10.40 -35.48 -21.23
C GLU A 130 11.86 -35.50 -20.79
N THR A 131 12.21 -34.53 -19.97
CA THR A 131 13.57 -34.35 -19.42
C THR A 131 13.51 -34.22 -17.92
N GLU A 132 14.56 -34.72 -17.26
CA GLU A 132 14.83 -34.45 -15.86
C GLU A 132 16.08 -33.57 -15.76
N GLN A 133 15.93 -32.46 -15.05
CA GLN A 133 17.00 -31.53 -14.75
C GLN A 133 17.28 -31.54 -13.25
N THR A 134 18.54 -31.52 -12.86
CA THR A 134 18.95 -31.40 -11.45
C THR A 134 19.99 -30.30 -11.28
N ILE A 135 19.87 -29.55 -10.18
CA ILE A 135 20.87 -28.58 -9.73
C ILE A 135 21.69 -29.21 -8.62
N VAL A 136 23.00 -29.32 -8.84
CA VAL A 136 23.91 -30.10 -7.99
C VAL A 136 25.10 -29.24 -7.56
N GLU A 137 25.46 -29.30 -6.28
CA GLU A 137 26.72 -28.73 -5.78
C GLU A 137 27.87 -29.68 -6.15
N LYS A 138 28.82 -29.22 -6.97
CA LYS A 138 29.87 -30.09 -7.54
C LYS A 138 30.76 -30.73 -6.47
N GLY A 139 31.14 -29.95 -5.45
CA GLY A 139 32.09 -30.39 -4.42
C GLY A 139 31.56 -31.51 -3.53
N THR A 140 30.25 -31.54 -3.28
CA THR A 140 29.60 -32.53 -2.39
C THR A 140 28.80 -33.58 -3.16
N GLY A 141 28.42 -33.29 -4.40
CA GLY A 141 27.49 -34.11 -5.19
C GLY A 141 26.02 -33.99 -4.73
N GLU A 142 25.72 -33.08 -3.81
CA GLU A 142 24.38 -32.92 -3.25
C GLU A 142 23.42 -32.26 -4.25
N VAL A 143 22.23 -32.85 -4.39
CA VAL A 143 21.17 -32.34 -5.28
C VAL A 143 20.26 -31.40 -4.49
N TYR A 144 20.08 -30.18 -5.00
CA TYR A 144 19.24 -29.15 -4.36
C TYR A 144 17.82 -29.14 -4.91
N SER A 145 17.64 -29.39 -6.21
CA SER A 145 16.33 -29.47 -6.84
C SER A 145 16.32 -30.47 -7.99
N ARG A 146 15.16 -31.05 -8.24
CA ARG A 146 14.87 -31.88 -9.42
C ARG A 146 13.67 -31.30 -10.15
N THR A 147 13.78 -31.15 -11.47
CA THR A 147 12.71 -30.66 -12.32
C THR A 147 12.43 -31.68 -13.41
N GLU A 148 11.20 -32.17 -13.49
CA GLU A 148 10.72 -33.00 -14.58
C GLU A 148 9.90 -32.11 -15.53
N SER A 149 10.30 -32.04 -16.80
CA SER A 149 9.68 -31.14 -17.78
C SER A 149 9.27 -31.90 -19.03
N SER A 150 8.12 -31.57 -19.61
CA SER A 150 7.70 -32.05 -20.92
C SER A 150 7.67 -30.89 -21.93
N GLY A 151 8.43 -30.99 -23.01
CA GLY A 151 8.40 -30.07 -24.14
C GLY A 151 7.55 -30.62 -25.27
N PHE A 152 6.58 -29.86 -25.78
CA PHE A 152 5.72 -30.27 -26.89
C PHE A 152 6.19 -29.63 -28.20
N PHE A 153 6.67 -30.46 -29.13
CA PHE A 153 7.14 -30.08 -30.45
C PHE A 153 5.97 -30.11 -31.45
N VAL A 154 5.39 -28.93 -31.69
CA VAL A 154 4.15 -28.78 -32.46
C VAL A 154 4.34 -29.24 -33.91
N GLY A 155 3.50 -30.18 -34.36
CA GLY A 155 3.47 -30.68 -35.74
C GLY A 155 4.61 -31.65 -36.12
N GLN A 156 5.38 -32.15 -35.15
CA GLN A 156 6.54 -33.02 -35.35
C GLN A 156 6.31 -34.45 -34.80
N GLY A 157 5.19 -35.11 -35.09
CA GLY A 157 4.88 -36.51 -34.68
C GLY A 157 4.73 -37.51 -35.85
N ASN A 158 4.13 -38.68 -35.62
CA ASN A 158 3.98 -39.87 -36.53
C ASN A 158 5.18 -40.85 -36.61
N TRP A 159 5.76 -41.21 -35.47
CA TRP A 159 6.82 -42.23 -35.32
C TRP A 159 6.51 -43.32 -34.26
N GLY A 160 5.37 -43.29 -33.56
CA GLY A 160 4.78 -44.46 -32.87
C GLY A 160 4.99 -44.66 -31.35
N GLY A 161 5.08 -43.61 -30.53
CA GLY A 161 5.29 -43.68 -29.06
C GLY A 161 4.03 -43.58 -28.13
N PRO A 162 4.17 -43.78 -26.78
CA PRO A 162 3.05 -43.94 -25.81
C PRO A 162 2.43 -42.64 -25.17
N SER A 163 1.40 -42.75 -24.29
CA SER A 163 0.61 -41.63 -23.71
C SER A 163 0.54 -41.55 -22.15
N ASN A 164 0.27 -40.34 -21.58
CA ASN A 164 0.36 -40.00 -20.14
C ASN A 164 -0.99 -39.57 -19.50
N VAL A 165 -1.05 -39.63 -18.14
CA VAL A 165 -2.24 -39.44 -17.26
C VAL A 165 -2.49 -37.96 -16.86
N ASN A 166 -3.75 -37.60 -16.53
CA ASN A 166 -4.22 -36.24 -16.18
C ASN A 166 -5.00 -36.23 -14.84
N TYR A 167 -4.98 -35.11 -14.10
CA TYR A 167 -5.67 -34.94 -12.81
C TYR A 167 -6.51 -33.65 -12.80
N ALA A 168 -7.81 -33.72 -12.47
CA ALA A 168 -8.73 -32.58 -12.54
C ALA A 168 -8.95 -31.85 -11.18
N PRO A 169 -9.33 -30.55 -11.17
CA PRO A 169 -9.78 -29.86 -9.96
C PRO A 169 -11.07 -30.48 -9.40
N PRO A 170 -11.38 -30.31 -8.10
CA PRO A 170 -12.61 -30.82 -7.51
C PRO A 170 -13.84 -30.13 -8.14
N GLU A 171 -14.77 -30.92 -8.67
CA GLU A 171 -16.01 -30.37 -9.22
C GLU A 171 -16.89 -29.75 -8.11
N ASN A 172 -17.43 -28.56 -8.35
CA ASN A 172 -18.44 -27.90 -7.51
C ASN A 172 -18.00 -27.52 -6.08
N GLN A 173 -16.70 -27.35 -5.83
CA GLN A 173 -16.17 -26.84 -4.55
C GLN A 173 -15.67 -25.41 -4.69
N LYS A 174 -15.98 -24.54 -3.72
CA LYS A 174 -15.39 -23.20 -3.64
C LYS A 174 -13.90 -23.33 -3.29
N PRO A 175 -13.01 -22.51 -3.87
CA PRO A 175 -11.61 -22.51 -3.49
C PRO A 175 -11.44 -22.09 -2.03
N ASP A 176 -10.45 -22.68 -1.36
CA ASP A 176 -10.03 -22.33 0.00
C ASP A 176 -9.22 -21.02 0.02
N ALA A 177 -8.52 -20.72 -1.09
CA ALA A 177 -7.80 -19.47 -1.28
C ALA A 177 -7.82 -19.04 -2.74
N VAL A 178 -7.71 -17.72 -2.96
CA VAL A 178 -7.59 -17.12 -4.30
C VAL A 178 -6.46 -16.11 -4.27
N HIS A 179 -5.51 -16.25 -5.19
CA HIS A 179 -4.42 -15.29 -5.38
C HIS A 179 -4.57 -14.60 -6.74
N VAL A 180 -4.35 -13.29 -6.78
CA VAL A 180 -4.55 -12.49 -8.00
C VAL A 180 -3.28 -11.73 -8.33
N VAL A 181 -2.79 -11.92 -9.54
CA VAL A 181 -1.65 -11.18 -10.10
C VAL A 181 -2.12 -10.36 -11.29
N GLN A 182 -2.04 -9.03 -11.14
CA GLN A 182 -2.22 -8.11 -12.26
C GLN A 182 -0.89 -7.97 -13.00
N THR A 183 -0.85 -8.43 -14.25
CA THR A 183 0.31 -8.19 -15.11
C THR A 183 0.19 -6.82 -15.79
N THR A 184 1.30 -6.29 -16.28
CA THR A 184 1.38 -5.09 -17.10
C THR A 184 1.97 -5.44 -18.47
N THR A 185 1.99 -4.46 -19.37
CA THR A 185 2.66 -4.59 -20.68
C THR A 185 4.17 -4.87 -20.54
N GLU A 186 4.79 -4.42 -19.45
CA GLU A 186 6.23 -4.55 -19.16
C GLU A 186 6.56 -5.83 -18.39
N THR A 187 5.57 -6.58 -17.90
CA THR A 187 5.81 -7.76 -17.05
C THR A 187 6.73 -8.79 -17.73
N ALA A 188 6.52 -9.05 -19.02
CA ALA A 188 7.38 -9.96 -19.79
C ALA A 188 8.81 -9.41 -19.98
N HIS A 189 8.96 -8.08 -20.08
CA HIS A 189 10.25 -7.41 -20.20
C HIS A 189 11.04 -7.41 -18.90
N LEU A 190 10.37 -7.36 -17.75
CA LEU A 190 11.03 -7.52 -16.45
C LEU A 190 11.43 -8.99 -16.23
N TYR A 191 10.51 -9.93 -16.45
CA TYR A 191 10.75 -11.34 -16.16
C TYR A 191 11.84 -11.97 -17.03
N ARG A 192 12.01 -11.54 -18.30
CA ARG A 192 13.10 -12.04 -19.17
C ARG A 192 14.49 -11.77 -18.62
N LEU A 193 14.66 -10.74 -17.77
CA LEU A 193 15.96 -10.41 -17.15
C LEU A 193 16.47 -11.51 -16.20
N ASN A 194 15.62 -12.47 -15.84
CA ASN A 194 16.04 -13.66 -15.09
C ASN A 194 16.81 -14.70 -15.95
N GLY A 195 16.86 -14.53 -17.28
CA GLY A 195 17.66 -15.34 -18.20
C GLY A 195 16.90 -15.91 -19.40
N ASP A 196 15.56 -15.93 -19.37
CA ASP A 196 14.74 -16.38 -20.51
C ASP A 196 14.49 -15.25 -21.50
N TYR A 197 15.42 -15.10 -22.43
CA TYR A 197 15.44 -14.05 -23.43
C TYR A 197 14.71 -14.37 -24.75
N ASN A 198 13.83 -15.38 -24.77
CA ASN A 198 13.07 -15.76 -25.96
C ASN A 198 12.31 -14.54 -26.55
N PRO A 199 12.54 -14.18 -27.83
CA PRO A 199 11.89 -13.04 -28.47
C PRO A 199 10.35 -13.08 -28.46
N LEU A 200 9.75 -14.27 -28.28
CA LEU A 200 8.30 -14.46 -28.12
C LEU A 200 7.67 -13.59 -27.00
N HIS A 201 8.50 -13.16 -26.05
CA HIS A 201 8.10 -12.38 -24.88
C HIS A 201 8.49 -10.89 -24.96
N ALA A 202 9.19 -10.48 -26.01
CA ALA A 202 9.76 -9.13 -26.11
C ALA A 202 9.28 -8.34 -27.34
N THR A 203 8.82 -9.02 -28.39
CA THR A 203 8.42 -8.38 -29.65
C THR A 203 7.24 -9.17 -30.27
N PRO A 204 6.30 -8.54 -30.99
CA PRO A 204 5.05 -9.19 -31.40
C PRO A 204 5.21 -10.23 -32.51
N GLU A 205 6.21 -10.09 -33.37
CA GLU A 205 6.33 -10.82 -34.64
C GLU A 205 6.41 -12.36 -34.47
N PRO A 206 7.16 -12.93 -33.50
CA PRO A 206 7.17 -14.37 -33.27
C PRO A 206 5.80 -14.89 -32.85
N GLY A 207 5.10 -14.18 -31.96
CA GLY A 207 3.79 -14.59 -31.45
C GLY A 207 2.69 -14.47 -32.50
N GLU A 208 2.76 -13.47 -33.37
CA GLU A 208 1.91 -13.37 -34.57
C GLU A 208 2.12 -14.56 -35.51
N LYS A 209 3.37 -14.91 -35.82
CA LYS A 209 3.72 -16.08 -36.66
C LYS A 209 3.23 -17.40 -36.06
N MET A 210 3.17 -17.51 -34.73
CA MET A 210 2.65 -18.69 -34.01
C MET A 210 1.12 -18.67 -33.82
N GLY A 211 0.43 -17.60 -34.22
CA GLY A 211 -1.03 -17.48 -34.11
C GLY A 211 -1.53 -17.04 -32.74
N PHE A 212 -0.68 -16.49 -31.87
CA PHE A 212 -1.06 -15.93 -30.57
C PHE A 212 -1.57 -14.48 -30.67
N GLY A 213 -1.29 -13.81 -31.79
CA GLY A 213 -1.75 -12.46 -32.10
C GLY A 213 -0.98 -11.36 -31.36
N GLY A 214 0.32 -11.56 -31.14
CA GLY A 214 1.23 -10.63 -30.47
C GLY A 214 2.15 -11.33 -29.46
N ALA A 215 2.92 -10.53 -28.70
CA ALA A 215 3.78 -11.03 -27.62
C ALA A 215 2.94 -11.68 -26.50
N ILE A 216 3.48 -12.72 -25.89
CA ILE A 216 2.85 -13.42 -24.75
C ILE A 216 3.78 -13.38 -23.54
N ILE A 217 3.24 -13.50 -22.33
CA ILE A 217 4.05 -13.66 -21.13
C ILE A 217 4.67 -15.06 -21.10
N HIS A 218 5.84 -15.20 -20.47
CA HIS A 218 6.47 -16.50 -20.20
C HIS A 218 5.51 -17.44 -19.50
N GLY A 219 5.42 -18.68 -19.97
CA GLY A 219 4.71 -19.73 -19.24
C GLY A 219 5.25 -19.84 -17.81
N LEU A 220 6.58 -19.84 -17.67
CA LEU A 220 7.26 -19.89 -16.38
C LEU A 220 6.94 -18.71 -15.45
N PHE A 221 6.65 -17.51 -15.97
CA PHE A 221 6.13 -16.44 -15.12
C PHE A 221 4.77 -16.84 -14.53
N SER A 222 3.85 -17.35 -15.36
CA SER A 222 2.53 -17.78 -14.89
C SER A 222 2.64 -18.92 -13.87
N TRP A 223 3.59 -19.84 -14.09
CA TRP A 223 3.87 -20.96 -13.20
C TRP A 223 4.45 -20.48 -11.86
N ASN A 224 5.45 -19.59 -11.89
CA ASN A 224 6.10 -19.08 -10.68
C ASN A 224 5.20 -18.13 -9.87
N SER A 225 4.37 -17.33 -10.54
CA SER A 225 3.37 -16.48 -9.86
C SER A 225 2.27 -17.33 -9.20
N ALA A 226 1.86 -18.45 -9.81
CA ALA A 226 0.97 -19.40 -9.16
C ALA A 226 1.65 -20.07 -7.94
N ALA A 227 2.93 -20.45 -8.05
CA ALA A 227 3.71 -20.98 -6.93
C ALA A 227 3.82 -19.98 -5.77
N HIS A 228 4.06 -18.70 -6.09
CA HIS A 228 4.02 -17.59 -5.15
C HIS A 228 2.68 -17.47 -4.47
N GLY A 229 1.57 -17.48 -5.21
CA GLY A 229 0.23 -17.47 -4.64
C GLY A 229 -0.03 -18.63 -3.68
N VAL A 230 0.35 -19.86 -4.05
CA VAL A 230 0.21 -21.04 -3.18
C VAL A 230 1.01 -20.87 -1.89
N LEU A 231 2.27 -20.48 -2.00
CA LEU A 231 3.14 -20.30 -0.83
C LEU A 231 2.65 -19.15 0.06
N ARG A 232 2.21 -18.03 -0.53
CA ARG A 232 1.74 -16.85 0.19
C ARG A 232 0.42 -17.13 0.91
N GLU A 233 -0.59 -17.60 0.20
CA GLU A 233 -1.94 -17.75 0.75
C GLU A 233 -2.09 -18.99 1.65
N LEU A 234 -1.38 -20.09 1.35
CA LEU A 234 -1.55 -21.37 2.07
C LEU A 234 -0.30 -21.81 2.84
N GLY A 235 0.88 -21.35 2.43
CA GLY A 235 2.18 -21.66 3.04
C GLY A 235 2.73 -20.59 4.00
N GLY A 236 1.99 -19.48 4.21
CA GLY A 236 2.40 -18.39 5.10
C GLY A 236 3.64 -17.62 4.64
N SER A 237 3.94 -17.66 3.33
CA SER A 237 5.15 -17.08 2.72
C SER A 237 6.49 -17.66 3.23
N ASP A 238 6.47 -18.75 4.02
CA ASP A 238 7.71 -19.40 4.46
C ASP A 238 8.26 -20.32 3.35
N PRO A 239 9.48 -20.09 2.82
CA PRO A 239 10.07 -20.92 1.76
C PRO A 239 10.18 -22.41 2.10
N LYS A 240 10.18 -22.78 3.38
CA LYS A 240 10.21 -24.20 3.81
C LYS A 240 8.90 -24.93 3.56
N ASN A 241 7.81 -24.19 3.34
CA ASN A 241 6.47 -24.73 3.17
C ASN A 241 6.11 -24.99 1.70
N LEU A 242 7.09 -24.99 0.78
CA LEU A 242 6.93 -25.44 -0.59
C LEU A 242 7.95 -26.55 -0.88
N LYS A 243 7.50 -27.80 -0.90
CA LYS A 243 8.36 -28.98 -1.16
C LYS A 243 8.35 -29.40 -2.62
N GLU A 244 7.19 -29.38 -3.22
CA GLU A 244 6.94 -29.82 -4.59
C GLU A 244 5.90 -28.89 -5.20
N ILE A 245 5.97 -28.70 -6.51
CA ILE A 245 4.91 -28.05 -7.28
C ILE A 245 4.94 -28.57 -8.72
N GLN A 246 3.78 -28.90 -9.26
CA GLN A 246 3.62 -29.28 -10.66
C GLN A 246 2.43 -28.57 -11.31
N ALA A 247 2.60 -28.17 -12.57
CA ALA A 247 1.51 -27.64 -13.39
C ALA A 247 1.76 -27.82 -14.88
N ARG A 248 0.66 -27.97 -15.62
CA ARG A 248 0.63 -27.98 -17.08
C ARG A 248 0.28 -26.60 -17.63
N PHE A 249 0.88 -26.24 -18.76
CA PHE A 249 0.53 -25.04 -19.51
C PHE A 249 -0.67 -25.33 -20.42
N ALA A 250 -1.76 -24.61 -20.20
CA ALA A 250 -3.04 -24.81 -20.90
C ALA A 250 -3.30 -23.75 -21.97
N SER A 251 -2.84 -22.51 -21.78
CA SER A 251 -3.03 -21.43 -22.74
C SER A 251 -2.01 -20.30 -22.55
N PRO A 252 -1.67 -19.57 -23.63
CA PRO A 252 -0.84 -18.37 -23.52
C PRO A 252 -1.57 -17.23 -22.79
N VAL A 253 -0.79 -16.32 -22.21
CA VAL A 253 -1.26 -15.13 -21.49
C VAL A 253 -0.75 -13.89 -22.20
N ARG A 254 -1.60 -12.86 -22.37
CA ARG A 254 -1.14 -11.58 -22.92
C ARG A 254 -0.58 -10.69 -21.83
N PRO A 255 0.49 -9.93 -22.09
CA PRO A 255 0.91 -8.84 -21.20
C PRO A 255 -0.27 -7.91 -20.89
N GLY A 256 -0.51 -7.63 -19.61
CA GLY A 256 -1.66 -6.85 -19.14
C GLY A 256 -2.86 -7.70 -18.68
N ASP A 257 -2.93 -8.99 -19.04
CA ASP A 257 -3.99 -9.88 -18.54
C ASP A 257 -3.85 -10.06 -17.02
N LYS A 258 -4.99 -10.18 -16.34
CA LYS A 258 -5.03 -10.56 -14.92
C LYS A 258 -4.98 -12.08 -14.80
N LEU A 259 -4.14 -12.61 -13.91
CA LEU A 259 -4.09 -14.01 -13.54
C LEU A 259 -4.76 -14.23 -12.18
N ILE A 260 -5.64 -15.22 -12.11
CA ILE A 260 -6.40 -15.60 -10.93
C ILE A 260 -6.10 -17.07 -10.64
N THR A 261 -5.40 -17.33 -9.54
CA THR A 261 -5.06 -18.68 -9.07
C THR A 261 -6.02 -19.07 -7.96
N GLU A 262 -6.90 -20.03 -8.25
CA GLU A 262 -7.83 -20.63 -7.28
C GLU A 262 -7.20 -21.91 -6.71
N MET A 263 -7.28 -22.12 -5.40
CA MET A 263 -6.58 -23.19 -4.68
C MET A 263 -7.52 -23.95 -3.74
N TRP A 264 -7.33 -25.27 -3.65
CA TRP A 264 -8.10 -26.18 -2.79
C TRP A 264 -7.17 -27.07 -1.97
N ARG A 265 -7.44 -27.20 -0.67
CA ARG A 265 -6.83 -28.18 0.23
C ARG A 265 -7.57 -29.51 0.07
N MET A 266 -6.85 -30.57 -0.29
CA MET A 266 -7.49 -31.88 -0.50
C MET A 266 -7.67 -32.69 0.79
N GLY A 267 -6.99 -32.30 1.86
CA GLY A 267 -7.05 -32.99 3.16
C GLY A 267 -6.31 -34.33 3.20
N SER A 268 -5.69 -34.76 2.10
CA SER A 268 -4.68 -35.81 2.06
C SER A 268 -3.36 -35.26 2.59
N VAL A 269 -2.86 -35.83 3.69
CA VAL A 269 -1.52 -35.54 4.22
C VAL A 269 -0.59 -36.70 3.86
N GLN A 270 0.46 -36.43 3.10
CA GLN A 270 1.51 -37.39 2.79
C GLN A 270 2.86 -36.85 3.28
N ASP A 271 3.65 -37.67 3.96
CA ASP A 271 4.98 -37.31 4.51
C ASP A 271 5.00 -36.02 5.37
N GLY A 272 3.88 -35.69 6.02
CA GLY A 272 3.74 -34.50 6.87
C GLY A 272 3.29 -33.23 6.13
N TYR A 273 2.79 -33.39 4.91
CA TYR A 273 2.43 -32.28 4.05
C TYR A 273 1.05 -32.42 3.35
N ASP A 274 0.29 -31.32 3.27
CA ASP A 274 -1.06 -31.28 2.65
C ASP A 274 -0.99 -31.25 1.10
N GLU A 275 -1.80 -32.05 0.40
CA GLU A 275 -1.99 -31.92 -1.05
C GLU A 275 -2.84 -30.68 -1.39
N ILE A 276 -2.25 -29.72 -2.11
CA ILE A 276 -2.96 -28.58 -2.70
C ILE A 276 -3.20 -28.80 -4.21
N ARG A 277 -4.43 -28.54 -4.65
CA ARG A 277 -4.76 -28.41 -6.08
C ARG A 277 -4.99 -26.95 -6.42
N PHE A 278 -4.57 -26.53 -7.61
CA PHE A 278 -4.83 -25.18 -8.08
C PHE A 278 -5.11 -25.11 -9.58
N VAL A 279 -5.82 -24.06 -9.99
CA VAL A 279 -6.00 -23.68 -11.39
C VAL A 279 -5.71 -22.19 -11.52
N THR A 280 -4.97 -21.81 -12.55
CA THR A 280 -4.78 -20.38 -12.87
C THR A 280 -5.59 -20.05 -14.11
N LYS A 281 -6.42 -19.02 -14.02
CA LYS A 281 -7.26 -18.51 -15.10
C LYS A 281 -6.88 -17.08 -15.44
N ASN A 282 -7.11 -16.65 -16.67
CA ASN A 282 -7.06 -15.23 -17.01
C ASN A 282 -8.37 -14.50 -16.65
N ASP A 283 -8.40 -13.19 -16.86
CA ASP A 283 -9.56 -12.30 -16.67
C ASP A 283 -10.83 -12.73 -17.43
N LYS A 284 -10.68 -13.49 -18.52
CA LYS A 284 -11.76 -14.08 -19.31
C LYS A 284 -12.21 -15.46 -18.81
N GLY A 285 -11.67 -15.92 -17.69
CA GLY A 285 -11.98 -17.23 -17.11
C GLY A 285 -11.34 -18.42 -17.84
N LYS A 286 -10.46 -18.17 -18.83
CA LYS A 286 -9.77 -19.23 -19.57
C LYS A 286 -8.64 -19.80 -18.72
N ALA A 287 -8.58 -21.12 -18.59
CA ALA A 287 -7.48 -21.79 -17.88
C ALA A 287 -6.15 -21.56 -18.60
N VAL A 288 -5.18 -21.03 -17.86
CA VAL A 288 -3.79 -20.79 -18.25
C VAL A 288 -2.89 -21.92 -17.76
N LEU A 289 -3.12 -22.40 -16.53
CA LEU A 289 -2.44 -23.55 -15.94
C LEU A 289 -3.45 -24.57 -15.41
N SER A 290 -3.14 -25.86 -15.56
CA SER A 290 -3.92 -26.97 -15.01
C SER A 290 -3.05 -28.07 -14.35
N ASN A 291 -3.23 -28.31 -13.04
CA ASN A 291 -2.83 -29.40 -12.09
C ASN A 291 -1.43 -30.11 -12.17
N VAL A 292 -0.75 -30.55 -11.07
CA VAL A 292 -1.11 -30.93 -9.66
C VAL A 292 0.00 -30.62 -8.63
N MET A 293 -0.38 -30.53 -7.34
CA MET A 293 0.36 -30.84 -6.10
C MET A 293 1.38 -29.81 -5.60
N ALA A 294 1.07 -29.15 -4.47
CA ALA A 294 2.04 -28.50 -3.61
C ALA A 294 1.87 -28.92 -2.15
N ASP A 295 3.00 -29.16 -1.46
CA ASP A 295 3.10 -29.80 -0.14
C ASP A 295 3.37 -28.78 0.99
N ARG A 296 2.62 -28.77 2.10
CA ARG A 296 2.80 -27.87 3.29
C ARG A 296 3.23 -28.58 4.59
N GLY A 297 4.40 -28.28 5.18
CA GLY A 297 4.88 -28.96 6.39
C GLY A 297 4.08 -28.62 7.67
N ALA A 298 3.81 -29.64 8.50
CA ALA A 298 3.03 -29.52 9.73
C ALA A 298 3.74 -28.75 10.88
N SER A 299 3.01 -27.79 11.45
CA SER A 299 3.14 -27.33 12.84
C SER A 299 1.72 -27.32 13.44
N THR A 300 1.48 -28.16 14.44
CA THR A 300 0.16 -28.39 15.06
C THR A 300 -0.19 -27.36 16.14
N SER A 301 -1.39 -26.79 16.06
CA SER A 301 -2.42 -26.85 17.10
C SER A 301 -3.78 -26.45 16.49
N HIS A 302 -4.83 -27.18 16.87
CA HIS A 302 -6.05 -27.44 16.09
C HIS A 302 -7.35 -27.05 16.81
N CYS A 303 -8.44 -27.08 16.03
CA CYS A 303 -9.88 -27.22 16.36
C CYS A 303 -10.75 -25.96 16.51
N VAL A 304 -11.96 -25.83 15.95
CA VAL A 304 -12.71 -26.22 14.71
C VAL A 304 -14.22 -26.01 15.03
N SER A 305 -15.02 -25.45 14.11
CA SER A 305 -16.41 -25.88 13.74
C SER A 305 -17.12 -24.74 12.97
N SER A 306 -17.28 -24.81 11.64
CA SER A 306 -18.37 -25.43 10.85
C SER A 306 -19.72 -24.67 10.87
N PHE A 307 -20.22 -24.26 9.70
CA PHE A 307 -21.43 -24.81 9.04
C PHE A 307 -21.77 -24.06 7.73
N THR A 308 -22.56 -24.75 6.92
CA THR A 308 -22.78 -24.69 5.47
C THR A 308 -23.87 -23.74 4.95
N ARG A 309 -23.72 -23.32 3.67
CA ARG A 309 -24.72 -23.15 2.55
C ARG A 309 -26.12 -22.58 2.90
N ARG A 310 -26.76 -21.69 2.10
CA ARG A 310 -27.30 -21.95 0.74
C ARG A 310 -28.15 -20.75 0.21
N TYR A 311 -28.17 -20.59 -1.13
CA TYR A 311 -29.14 -19.91 -2.03
C TYR A 311 -29.25 -18.37 -2.01
N GLY A 312 -29.41 -17.64 -3.12
CA GLY A 312 -29.57 -17.97 -4.54
C GLY A 312 -29.61 -16.68 -5.42
N LEU A 313 -29.03 -16.77 -6.62
CA LEU A 313 -29.04 -15.83 -7.76
C LEU A 313 -30.46 -15.74 -8.43
N PRO A 314 -30.70 -14.98 -9.53
CA PRO A 314 -29.96 -13.86 -10.17
C PRO A 314 -30.87 -12.68 -10.59
N TYR A 315 -30.26 -11.56 -11.02
CA TYR A 315 -30.94 -10.47 -11.75
C TYR A 315 -30.61 -10.57 -13.26
N GLN A 316 -31.64 -10.60 -14.11
CA GLN A 316 -31.52 -10.49 -15.57
C GLN A 316 -31.93 -9.08 -16.03
N LEU A 317 -31.18 -8.56 -17.01
CA LEU A 317 -31.43 -7.32 -17.73
C LEU A 317 -32.54 -7.50 -18.79
N SER A 318 -33.42 -6.52 -18.92
CA SER A 318 -34.08 -6.21 -20.19
C SER A 318 -34.38 -4.71 -20.32
N SER A 319 -34.35 -4.27 -21.57
CA SER A 319 -34.31 -2.94 -22.14
C SER A 319 -35.68 -2.26 -22.32
N GLY A 320 -35.71 -0.92 -22.35
CA GLY A 320 -36.48 -0.19 -23.38
C GLY A 320 -37.45 0.93 -22.96
N LEU A 321 -37.03 2.17 -23.29
CA LEU A 321 -37.79 3.34 -23.80
C LEU A 321 -38.73 4.21 -22.92
N ASN A 322 -38.30 5.49 -22.82
CA ASN A 322 -39.01 6.77 -23.03
C ASN A 322 -40.26 7.16 -22.21
N ARG A 323 -40.09 8.18 -21.33
CA ARG A 323 -40.63 9.57 -21.48
C ARG A 323 -40.12 10.49 -20.34
N ARG A 324 -39.69 11.71 -20.70
CA ARG A 324 -39.30 12.83 -19.80
C ARG A 324 -40.58 13.58 -19.29
N PRO A 325 -40.46 14.69 -18.53
CA PRO A 325 -39.84 14.91 -17.22
C PRO A 325 -40.86 15.52 -16.21
N THR A 326 -40.58 15.51 -14.91
CA THR A 326 -41.20 16.50 -14.01
C THR A 326 -40.22 16.89 -12.90
N LEU A 327 -39.93 18.18 -12.88
CA LEU A 327 -39.16 18.91 -11.86
C LEU A 327 -40.11 19.43 -10.77
N LEU A 328 -39.53 19.71 -9.60
CA LEU A 328 -40.03 20.48 -8.44
C LEU A 328 -40.95 19.68 -7.49
N ARG A 329 -40.80 19.74 -6.17
CA ARG A 329 -40.32 20.82 -5.30
C ARG A 329 -39.94 20.26 -3.92
N ALA A 330 -38.76 20.61 -3.39
CA ALA A 330 -38.49 20.50 -1.96
C ALA A 330 -39.31 21.59 -1.26
N MET A 331 -40.19 21.20 -0.32
CA MET A 331 -40.81 22.15 0.61
C MET A 331 -40.14 22.02 1.97
N SER A 332 -39.46 23.09 2.34
CA SER A 332 -39.16 23.45 3.72
C SER A 332 -40.46 23.76 4.46
N TYR A 333 -40.59 23.28 5.69
CA TYR A 333 -41.53 23.85 6.66
C TYR A 333 -40.73 24.48 7.79
N VAL A 334 -40.86 25.81 7.91
CA VAL A 334 -40.46 26.59 9.07
C VAL A 334 -41.62 26.57 10.07
N ALA A 335 -41.25 26.52 11.34
CA ALA A 335 -42.06 26.37 12.53
C ALA A 335 -43.22 27.37 12.68
N THR A 336 -44.23 26.95 13.42
CA THR A 336 -44.73 27.66 14.62
C THR A 336 -45.67 26.70 15.35
N ASP A 337 -45.36 26.35 16.60
CA ASP A 337 -46.37 26.56 17.64
C ASP A 337 -45.73 26.63 19.03
N SER A 338 -46.16 27.67 19.73
CA SER A 338 -45.77 28.04 21.07
C SER A 338 -46.46 27.15 22.10
N ARG A 339 -45.71 26.48 22.97
CA ARG A 339 -46.20 26.13 24.31
C ARG A 339 -45.14 26.36 25.38
N SER A 340 -45.63 27.03 26.41
CA SER A 340 -45.02 27.50 27.64
C SER A 340 -44.05 26.52 28.29
N ALA A 341 -42.94 27.08 28.75
CA ALA A 341 -42.10 26.49 29.79
C ALA A 341 -42.94 26.27 31.05
N SER A 342 -43.03 25.02 31.50
CA SER A 342 -43.23 24.70 32.90
C SER A 342 -41.99 23.94 33.36
N GLU A 343 -41.27 24.54 34.29
CA GLU A 343 -40.33 23.85 35.16
C GLU A 343 -41.06 22.64 35.78
N SER A 344 -40.62 21.43 35.43
CA SER A 344 -40.88 20.26 36.24
C SER A 344 -39.53 19.60 36.51
N GLU A 345 -39.02 19.83 37.72
CA GLU A 345 -38.19 18.87 38.40
C GLU A 345 -38.86 17.49 38.27
N ASP A 346 -38.15 16.52 37.70
CA ASP A 346 -38.64 15.15 37.68
C ASP A 346 -37.63 14.22 38.38
N PRO A 347 -38.00 13.66 39.55
CA PRO A 347 -37.13 12.86 40.40
C PRO A 347 -37.34 11.37 40.08
N TRP A 348 -36.52 10.77 39.20
CA TRP A 348 -36.67 9.33 38.89
C TRP A 348 -35.45 8.48 39.27
N PRO A 349 -35.60 7.46 40.15
CA PRO A 349 -34.65 6.36 40.31
C PRO A 349 -34.71 5.34 39.15
N PRO A 350 -33.79 4.35 39.10
CA PRO A 350 -33.39 3.67 37.86
C PRO A 350 -34.23 2.43 37.58
N HIS A 351 -35.16 2.49 36.62
CA HIS A 351 -35.80 1.28 36.10
C HIS A 351 -35.88 1.29 34.58
N LEU A 352 -35.52 0.13 34.02
CA LEU A 352 -35.41 -0.22 32.61
C LEU A 352 -36.76 -0.12 31.90
N GLU A 353 -37.12 1.06 31.37
CA GLU A 353 -38.24 1.20 30.44
C GLU A 353 -37.80 1.93 29.17
N ASN A 354 -36.98 1.24 28.39
CA ASN A 354 -36.97 1.16 26.93
C ASN A 354 -35.67 0.45 26.53
N SER A 355 -35.77 -0.72 25.89
CA SER A 355 -34.68 -1.66 25.54
C SER A 355 -33.53 -1.11 24.68
N LYS A 356 -33.48 0.20 24.43
CA LYS A 356 -32.54 0.85 23.51
C LYS A 356 -31.38 1.57 24.20
N TRP A 357 -31.46 1.88 25.50
CA TRP A 357 -30.37 2.56 26.22
C TRP A 357 -30.33 2.23 27.72
N VAL A 358 -29.19 2.51 28.37
CA VAL A 358 -28.95 2.34 29.80
C VAL A 358 -28.16 3.51 30.37
N SER A 359 -28.43 3.90 31.62
CA SER A 359 -27.64 4.88 32.37
C SER A 359 -26.53 4.19 33.17
N LEU A 360 -25.26 4.50 32.89
CA LEU A 360 -24.10 3.93 33.59
C LEU A 360 -23.32 5.01 34.35
N LYS A 361 -22.76 4.67 35.51
CA LYS A 361 -21.82 5.53 36.25
C LYS A 361 -20.49 5.65 35.49
N LEU A 362 -19.88 6.83 35.54
CA LEU A 362 -18.58 7.13 34.92
C LEU A 362 -17.38 7.01 35.88
N GLY A 363 -17.60 6.67 37.14
CA GLY A 363 -16.57 6.49 38.18
C GLY A 363 -17.17 6.37 39.58
N ASN A 364 -16.38 6.72 40.60
CA ASN A 364 -16.77 6.64 42.01
C ASN A 364 -17.70 7.78 42.47
N ALA A 365 -17.88 8.82 41.65
CA ALA A 365 -18.85 9.89 41.89
C ALA A 365 -20.20 9.53 41.22
N ASP A 366 -21.30 10.12 41.69
CA ASP A 366 -22.66 9.96 41.12
C ASP A 366 -22.85 10.69 39.78
N HIS A 367 -21.89 10.52 38.87
CA HIS A 367 -21.93 11.04 37.51
C HIS A 367 -22.37 9.92 36.56
N TYR A 368 -23.57 10.04 36.00
CA TYR A 368 -24.15 9.05 35.10
C TYR A 368 -24.25 9.58 33.67
N ARG A 369 -24.19 8.65 32.70
CA ARG A 369 -24.47 8.91 31.28
C ARG A 369 -25.26 7.79 30.62
N ARG A 370 -26.02 8.17 29.59
CA ARG A 370 -26.83 7.24 28.80
C ARG A 370 -26.02 6.69 27.64
N PHE A 371 -26.12 5.39 27.43
CA PHE A 371 -25.50 4.69 26.31
C PHE A 371 -26.51 3.79 25.63
N GLY A 372 -26.43 3.66 24.31
CA GLY A 372 -27.27 2.70 23.58
C GLY A 372 -26.91 1.26 23.97
N THR A 373 -27.90 0.41 24.23
CA THR A 373 -27.70 -1.00 24.63
C THR A 373 -26.96 -1.78 23.55
N PHE A 374 -27.46 -1.73 22.31
CA PHE A 374 -26.80 -2.35 21.15
C PHE A 374 -25.37 -1.81 20.95
N TRP A 375 -25.20 -0.49 21.05
CA TRP A 375 -23.89 0.15 20.90
C TRP A 375 -22.89 -0.31 21.97
N LEU A 376 -23.32 -0.44 23.23
CA LEU A 376 -22.47 -0.99 24.29
C LEU A 376 -22.07 -2.42 23.98
N ARG A 377 -23.03 -3.29 23.63
CA ARG A 377 -22.74 -4.70 23.31
C ARG A 377 -21.77 -4.84 22.14
N ASP A 378 -21.96 -4.05 21.09
CA ASP A 378 -21.09 -3.99 19.91
C ASP A 378 -19.68 -3.49 20.23
N ASN A 379 -19.55 -2.64 21.25
CA ASN A 379 -18.28 -2.04 21.69
C ASN A 379 -17.79 -2.61 23.03
N CYS A 380 -18.14 -3.85 23.35
CA CYS A 380 -17.61 -4.57 24.51
C CYS A 380 -16.07 -4.58 24.51
N GLN A 381 -15.44 -4.29 25.66
CA GLN A 381 -13.98 -4.19 25.78
C GLN A 381 -13.29 -5.51 26.22
N CYS A 382 -14.02 -6.62 26.24
CA CYS A 382 -13.46 -7.93 26.61
C CYS A 382 -12.60 -8.51 25.47
N SER A 383 -11.70 -9.45 25.80
CA SER A 383 -10.80 -10.10 24.84
C SER A 383 -11.50 -10.94 23.76
N LYS A 384 -12.79 -11.28 23.96
CA LYS A 384 -13.61 -11.97 22.95
C LYS A 384 -14.17 -11.01 21.90
N CYS A 385 -14.33 -9.73 22.24
CA CYS A 385 -14.90 -8.72 21.35
C CYS A 385 -13.85 -7.80 20.74
N ILE A 386 -12.73 -7.58 21.43
CA ILE A 386 -11.58 -6.82 20.95
C ILE A 386 -10.33 -7.69 21.09
N HIS A 387 -9.58 -7.83 20.01
CA HIS A 387 -8.34 -8.61 20.02
C HIS A 387 -7.30 -7.96 20.96
N PRO A 388 -6.70 -8.70 21.92
CA PRO A 388 -5.86 -8.12 22.96
C PRO A 388 -4.60 -7.42 22.42
N HIS A 389 -4.03 -7.92 21.32
CA HIS A 389 -2.83 -7.36 20.70
C HIS A 389 -3.11 -6.31 19.62
N THR A 390 -3.89 -6.64 18.58
CA THR A 390 -4.19 -5.73 17.47
C THR A 390 -5.15 -4.61 17.84
N ARG A 391 -5.91 -4.76 18.95
CA ARG A 391 -7.00 -3.87 19.37
C ARG A 391 -8.13 -3.72 18.34
N GLN A 392 -8.19 -4.63 17.36
CA GLN A 392 -9.25 -4.68 16.37
C GLN A 392 -10.48 -5.39 16.91
N ARG A 393 -11.64 -5.03 16.36
CA ARG A 393 -12.91 -5.67 16.65
C ARG A 393 -12.90 -7.13 16.14
N ILE A 394 -13.30 -8.05 17.00
CA ILE A 394 -13.53 -9.47 16.67
C ILE A 394 -15.04 -9.74 16.55
N VAL A 395 -15.86 -9.03 17.33
CA VAL A 395 -17.31 -9.26 17.33
C VAL A 395 -17.90 -8.99 15.94
N ASP A 396 -18.69 -9.94 15.45
CA ASP A 396 -19.57 -9.72 14.31
C ASP A 396 -20.78 -8.90 14.78
N THR A 397 -20.76 -7.61 14.45
CA THR A 397 -21.81 -6.65 14.81
C THR A 397 -23.20 -7.13 14.40
N PHE A 398 -23.32 -7.80 13.25
CA PHE A 398 -24.62 -8.20 12.71
C PHE A 398 -25.07 -9.59 13.19
N ALA A 399 -24.24 -10.29 13.94
CA ALA A 399 -24.65 -11.47 14.71
C ALA A 399 -25.25 -11.11 16.08
N ILE A 400 -25.13 -9.86 16.52
CA ILE A 400 -25.76 -9.37 17.76
C ILE A 400 -27.27 -9.22 17.51
N PRO A 401 -28.16 -9.82 18.33
CA PRO A 401 -29.60 -9.65 18.21
C PRO A 401 -30.02 -8.16 18.26
N GLU A 402 -30.95 -7.75 17.39
CA GLU A 402 -31.45 -6.36 17.36
C GLU A 402 -32.15 -5.95 18.66
N ASP A 403 -32.77 -6.92 19.34
CA ASP A 403 -33.47 -6.79 20.62
C ASP A 403 -32.57 -7.06 21.83
N ILE A 404 -31.24 -7.02 21.65
CA ILE A 404 -30.27 -7.23 22.74
C ILE A 404 -30.58 -6.35 23.95
N SER A 405 -30.67 -7.00 25.11
CA SER A 405 -31.03 -6.35 26.37
C SER A 405 -30.06 -6.74 27.49
N ILE A 406 -30.08 -5.96 28.56
CA ILE A 406 -29.26 -6.19 29.75
C ILE A 406 -30.04 -7.12 30.68
N GLU A 407 -29.48 -8.29 30.98
CA GLU A 407 -30.03 -9.20 31.98
C GLU A 407 -29.59 -8.79 33.39
N THR A 408 -28.30 -8.50 33.57
CA THR A 408 -27.75 -8.02 34.83
C THR A 408 -26.71 -6.93 34.61
N LEU A 409 -26.65 -5.99 35.55
CA LEU A 409 -25.68 -4.91 35.59
C LEU A 409 -25.09 -4.85 37.00
N ASN A 410 -23.79 -5.10 37.10
CA ASN A 410 -23.02 -4.98 38.33
C ASN A 410 -21.91 -3.94 38.15
N TYR A 411 -21.35 -3.46 39.27
CA TYR A 411 -20.22 -2.55 39.25
C TYR A 411 -19.03 -3.21 39.94
N GLY A 412 -17.97 -3.48 39.16
CA GLY A 412 -16.67 -3.88 39.69
C GLY A 412 -15.79 -2.67 40.02
N LEU A 413 -14.57 -2.94 40.49
CA LEU A 413 -13.59 -1.89 40.84
C LEU A 413 -13.15 -1.05 39.63
N LEU A 414 -13.19 -1.61 38.43
CA LEU A 414 -12.65 -0.99 37.21
C LEU A 414 -13.75 -0.44 36.28
N GLY A 415 -15.02 -0.77 36.52
CA GLY A 415 -16.16 -0.33 35.73
C GLY A 415 -17.36 -1.28 35.79
N PRO A 416 -18.43 -0.96 35.03
CA PRO A 416 -19.58 -1.84 34.87
C PRO A 416 -19.26 -3.21 34.27
N GLU A 417 -19.90 -4.23 34.80
CA GLU A 417 -19.96 -5.59 34.27
C GLU A 417 -21.42 -5.91 33.90
N ILE A 418 -21.64 -6.28 32.64
CA ILE A 418 -22.97 -6.48 32.07
C ILE A 418 -23.11 -7.90 31.56
N GLN A 419 -24.18 -8.58 31.96
CA GLN A 419 -24.66 -9.79 31.30
C GLN A 419 -25.73 -9.41 30.29
N TRP A 420 -25.53 -9.83 29.06
CA TRP A 420 -26.41 -9.56 27.92
C TRP A 420 -27.31 -10.75 27.65
N SER A 421 -28.47 -10.50 27.03
CA SER A 421 -29.49 -11.53 26.70
C SER A 421 -29.04 -12.57 25.66
N ASP A 422 -27.90 -12.35 24.99
CA ASP A 422 -27.22 -13.36 24.16
C ASP A 422 -26.29 -14.29 24.98
N GLY A 423 -26.32 -14.17 26.31
CA GLY A 423 -25.45 -14.89 27.24
C GLY A 423 -24.03 -14.32 27.34
N HIS A 424 -23.73 -13.19 26.69
CA HIS A 424 -22.40 -12.59 26.73
C HIS A 424 -22.13 -11.81 28.02
N HIS A 425 -20.95 -11.98 28.60
CA HIS A 425 -20.45 -11.16 29.71
C HIS A 425 -19.47 -10.10 29.22
N ALA A 426 -19.81 -8.83 29.45
CA ALA A 426 -19.04 -7.67 29.04
C ALA A 426 -18.50 -6.89 30.23
N HIS A 427 -17.36 -6.21 30.03
CA HIS A 427 -16.78 -5.27 30.99
C HIS A 427 -16.45 -3.96 30.29
N TYR A 428 -16.74 -2.83 30.95
CA TYR A 428 -16.54 -1.49 30.41
C TYR A 428 -15.70 -0.64 31.37
N PRO A 429 -14.41 -0.41 31.11
CA PRO A 429 -13.57 0.41 31.99
C PRO A 429 -14.11 1.84 32.15
N PHE A 430 -14.09 2.40 33.36
CA PHE A 430 -14.53 3.79 33.60
C PHE A 430 -13.85 4.83 32.69
N PRO A 431 -12.53 4.79 32.43
CA PRO A 431 -11.90 5.73 31.50
C PRO A 431 -12.45 5.61 30.07
N TRP A 432 -12.81 4.39 29.64
CA TRP A 432 -13.38 4.17 28.32
C TRP A 432 -14.79 4.76 28.23
N LEU A 433 -15.64 4.54 29.24
CA LEU A 433 -16.98 5.13 29.28
C LEU A 433 -16.93 6.66 29.27
N ARG A 434 -16.01 7.28 30.03
CA ARG A 434 -15.83 8.74 30.05
C ARG A 434 -15.47 9.33 28.69
N ASN A 435 -14.65 8.62 27.91
CA ASN A 435 -14.20 9.10 26.61
C ASN A 435 -15.22 8.87 25.49
N ASN A 436 -16.18 7.95 25.69
CA ASN A 436 -17.16 7.56 24.68
C ASN A 436 -18.60 7.94 25.09
N THR A 437 -18.77 8.96 25.94
CA THR A 437 -20.12 9.48 26.24
C THR A 437 -20.71 10.17 25.01
N ASN A 438 -22.03 10.13 24.90
CA ASN A 438 -22.80 10.76 23.82
C ASN A 438 -23.03 12.27 24.00
N ASP A 439 -22.33 12.93 24.92
CA ASP A 439 -22.41 14.38 25.18
C ASP A 439 -21.70 15.23 24.12
N HIS A 440 -21.75 14.84 22.85
CA HIS A 440 -21.26 15.73 21.82
C HIS A 440 -22.25 16.88 21.70
N ALA A 441 -21.74 18.11 21.75
CA ALA A 441 -22.51 19.27 21.31
C ALA A 441 -23.14 18.91 19.96
N PRO A 442 -24.43 19.25 19.72
CA PRO A 442 -25.09 18.92 18.45
C PRO A 442 -24.14 19.28 17.33
N ARG A 443 -23.81 18.32 16.44
CA ARG A 443 -22.85 18.46 15.32
C ARG A 443 -22.85 19.93 14.93
N ALA A 444 -21.79 20.66 15.30
CA ALA A 444 -21.81 22.11 15.23
C ALA A 444 -22.36 22.46 13.85
N LYS A 445 -23.45 23.24 13.79
CA LYS A 445 -23.83 23.85 12.51
C LYS A 445 -22.54 24.44 11.98
N ILE A 446 -22.18 24.15 10.72
CA ILE A 446 -20.98 24.73 10.11
C ILE A 446 -21.13 26.24 10.32
N THR A 447 -20.38 26.77 11.29
CA THR A 447 -20.31 28.19 11.54
C THR A 447 -19.12 28.66 10.75
N TRP A 448 -19.29 29.74 9.99
CA TRP A 448 -18.17 30.42 9.34
C TRP A 448 -17.21 31.06 10.37
N GLU A 449 -17.57 31.04 11.65
CA GLU A 449 -16.66 31.25 12.79
C GLU A 449 -15.62 30.12 12.85
N LEU A 450 -14.54 30.28 12.08
CA LEU A 450 -13.37 29.40 12.10
C LEU A 450 -12.62 29.54 13.42
N PHE A 451 -12.78 28.54 14.28
CA PHE A 451 -11.89 28.39 15.42
C PHE A 451 -10.49 28.05 14.90
N HIS A 452 -9.50 28.80 15.38
CA HIS A 452 -8.10 28.48 15.15
C HIS A 452 -7.62 27.70 16.37
N ARG A 453 -6.81 26.66 16.16
CA ARG A 453 -6.04 26.11 17.29
C ARG A 453 -5.08 27.22 17.77
N GLU A 454 -4.85 27.32 19.07
CA GLU A 454 -3.80 28.19 19.59
C GLU A 454 -2.46 27.79 18.94
N ASN A 455 -1.80 28.74 18.31
CA ASN A 455 -0.56 28.54 17.58
C ASN A 455 0.42 29.66 17.91
N LYS A 456 1.70 29.33 17.88
CA LYS A 456 2.76 30.34 17.89
C LYS A 456 3.03 30.76 16.45
N SER A 457 3.13 32.06 16.22
CA SER A 457 3.50 32.60 14.91
C SER A 457 4.69 33.53 15.10
N TYR A 458 5.64 33.46 14.18
CA TYR A 458 6.75 34.40 14.17
C TYR A 458 6.31 35.70 13.49
N ILE A 459 6.58 36.83 14.14
CA ILE A 459 6.31 38.16 13.59
C ILE A 459 7.66 38.78 13.19
N PRO A 460 7.89 39.04 11.89
CA PRO A 460 9.10 39.71 11.41
C PRO A 460 9.39 41.00 12.18
N GLY A 461 10.63 41.15 12.65
CA GLY A 461 11.09 42.31 13.43
C GLY A 461 11.01 42.15 14.95
N ASN A 462 10.47 41.03 15.46
CA ASN A 462 10.50 40.70 16.89
C ASN A 462 11.81 39.98 17.27
N VAL A 463 12.23 40.09 18.54
CA VAL A 463 13.43 39.43 19.11
C VAL A 463 13.31 37.92 19.31
N ASN A 464 12.20 37.31 18.89
CA ASN A 464 12.02 35.86 19.00
C ASN A 464 13.02 35.13 18.11
N THR A 465 13.77 34.19 18.68
CA THR A 465 14.63 33.30 17.90
C THR A 465 13.78 32.19 17.26
N PHE A 466 14.14 31.77 16.04
CA PHE A 466 13.47 30.64 15.40
C PHE A 466 13.58 29.36 16.24
N PRO A 467 12.53 28.51 16.28
CA PRO A 467 12.63 27.19 16.91
C PRO A 467 13.77 26.40 16.25
N THR A 468 14.81 26.11 17.02
CA THR A 468 16.07 25.52 16.53
C THR A 468 16.53 24.43 17.47
N PHE A 469 16.86 23.27 16.93
CA PHE A 469 17.23 22.08 17.69
C PHE A 469 18.57 21.50 17.21
N SER A 470 19.21 20.72 18.08
CA SER A 470 20.45 19.99 17.79
C SER A 470 20.15 18.66 17.09
N TYR A 471 20.83 18.39 15.98
CA TYR A 471 20.75 17.10 15.30
C TYR A 471 21.13 15.94 16.24
N VAL A 472 22.22 16.09 16.99
CA VAL A 472 22.73 15.03 17.88
C VAL A 472 21.70 14.67 18.94
N ASP A 473 21.03 15.67 19.52
CA ASP A 473 20.06 15.45 20.59
C ASP A 473 18.81 14.74 20.06
N ILE A 474 18.28 15.19 18.92
CA ILE A 474 17.12 14.56 18.26
C ILE A 474 17.39 13.09 17.92
N MET A 475 18.58 12.81 17.41
CA MET A 475 18.95 11.44 17.03
C MET A 475 19.18 10.53 18.24
N ALA A 476 19.57 11.09 19.39
CA ALA A 476 19.88 10.32 20.59
C ALA A 476 18.68 10.07 21.51
N ASP A 477 17.69 10.98 21.57
CA ASP A 477 16.65 10.96 22.61
C ASP A 477 15.22 11.17 22.07
N ASP A 478 14.26 10.40 22.58
CA ASP A 478 12.84 10.50 22.22
C ASP A 478 12.17 11.75 22.82
N GLY A 479 12.68 12.28 23.95
CA GLY A 479 12.23 13.53 24.53
C GLY A 479 12.66 14.75 23.70
N ALA A 480 13.91 14.78 23.23
CA ALA A 480 14.40 15.78 22.29
C ALA A 480 13.64 15.75 20.96
N LEU A 481 13.36 14.55 20.43
CA LEU A 481 12.47 14.37 19.28
C LEU A 481 11.08 14.96 19.56
N LEU A 482 10.44 14.64 20.69
CA LEU A 482 9.12 15.19 21.03
C LEU A 482 9.15 16.72 21.08
N ASN A 483 10.13 17.33 21.73
CA ASN A 483 10.26 18.79 21.80
C ASN A 483 10.39 19.43 20.41
N TRP A 484 11.11 18.77 19.49
CA TRP A 484 11.22 19.20 18.10
C TRP A 484 9.88 19.07 17.36
N LEU A 485 9.16 17.95 17.51
CA LEU A 485 7.83 17.77 16.91
C LEU A 485 6.79 18.74 17.48
N ASP A 486 6.84 19.04 18.78
CA ASP A 486 6.04 20.08 19.43
C ASP A 486 6.30 21.44 18.78
N ALA A 487 7.56 21.78 18.53
CA ALA A 487 7.90 23.03 17.86
C ALA A 487 7.36 23.09 16.43
N ILE A 488 7.48 22.00 15.65
CA ILE A 488 6.90 21.92 14.30
C ILE A 488 5.38 22.12 14.35
N TYR A 489 4.69 21.47 15.29
CA TYR A 489 3.24 21.59 15.43
C TYR A 489 2.82 23.01 15.84
N ASP A 490 3.46 23.58 16.86
CA ASP A 490 3.11 24.86 17.45
C ASP A 490 3.46 26.05 16.54
N TRP A 491 4.66 26.03 15.95
CA TRP A 491 5.19 27.13 15.13
C TRP A 491 4.93 26.96 13.64
N GLY A 492 4.65 25.73 13.20
CA GLY A 492 4.52 25.38 11.78
C GLY A 492 5.87 25.10 11.11
N PHE A 493 7.01 25.44 11.73
CA PHE A 493 8.34 25.16 11.19
C PHE A 493 9.38 25.05 12.30
N SER A 494 10.54 24.48 11.96
CA SER A 494 11.70 24.39 12.85
C SER A 494 12.99 24.22 12.06
N PHE A 495 14.09 24.70 12.63
CA PHE A 495 15.44 24.39 12.16
C PHE A 495 16.08 23.28 12.99
N VAL A 496 16.96 22.52 12.34
CA VAL A 496 17.88 21.59 12.99
C VAL A 496 19.29 21.94 12.56
N LYS A 497 20.15 22.30 13.51
CA LYS A 497 21.56 22.62 13.27
C LYS A 497 22.46 21.44 13.59
N GLY A 498 23.62 21.40 12.94
CA GLY A 498 24.63 20.36 13.13
C GLY A 498 24.28 19.05 12.42
N VAL A 499 23.41 19.09 11.41
CA VAL A 499 23.17 17.94 10.54
C VAL A 499 24.43 17.74 9.70
N PRO A 500 25.05 16.54 9.68
CA PRO A 500 26.17 16.30 8.79
C PRO A 500 25.76 16.56 7.34
N VAL A 501 26.65 17.19 6.57
CA VAL A 501 26.39 17.65 5.19
C VAL A 501 26.38 16.45 4.22
N SER A 502 25.39 15.56 4.39
CA SER A 502 25.20 14.38 3.57
C SER A 502 23.70 14.05 3.41
N PRO A 503 23.30 13.51 2.23
CA PRO A 503 21.96 12.97 2.01
C PRO A 503 21.50 11.99 3.10
N GLU A 504 22.36 11.05 3.48
CA GLU A 504 22.04 9.92 4.38
C GLU A 504 21.70 10.39 5.79
N SER A 505 22.38 11.44 6.27
CA SER A 505 22.12 12.03 7.60
C SER A 505 20.76 12.74 7.62
N THR A 506 20.40 13.38 6.51
CA THR A 506 19.10 14.03 6.31
C THR A 506 17.99 13.00 6.24
N GLU A 507 18.21 11.91 5.49
CA GLU A 507 17.27 10.80 5.40
C GLU A 507 17.01 10.17 6.77
N SER A 508 18.08 9.99 7.57
CA SER A 508 18.01 9.47 8.94
C SER A 508 17.23 10.41 9.87
N LEU A 509 17.43 11.72 9.74
CA LEU A 509 16.68 12.73 10.49
C LEU A 509 15.19 12.68 10.18
N ILE A 510 14.80 12.56 8.90
CA ILE A 510 13.38 12.43 8.52
C ILE A 510 12.80 11.11 9.06
N LYS A 511 13.55 10.00 8.92
CA LYS A 511 13.17 8.67 9.43
C LYS A 511 13.00 8.61 10.95
N ARG A 512 13.54 9.58 11.69
CA ARG A 512 13.31 9.74 13.13
C ARG A 512 11.85 10.10 13.45
N ILE A 513 11.17 10.78 12.52
CA ILE A 513 9.74 11.07 12.58
C ILE A 513 8.95 9.86 12.08
N ALA A 514 9.11 9.52 10.80
CA ALA A 514 8.42 8.42 10.13
C ALA A 514 9.09 8.11 8.78
N PHE A 515 8.60 7.11 8.05
CA PHE A 515 9.12 6.82 6.72
C PHE A 515 8.89 8.00 5.74
N ILE A 516 9.76 8.08 4.73
CA ILE A 516 9.68 9.12 3.70
C ILE A 516 8.60 8.73 2.68
N ARG A 517 7.72 9.68 2.37
CA ARG A 517 6.66 9.50 1.37
C ARG A 517 7.29 9.46 -0.03
N ASN A 518 7.16 8.33 -0.72
CA ASN A 518 7.47 8.24 -2.14
C ASN A 518 6.45 9.01 -2.97
N THR A 519 6.95 9.81 -3.91
CA THR A 519 6.17 10.57 -4.89
C THR A 519 6.64 10.25 -6.31
N HIS A 520 6.01 10.86 -7.31
CA HIS A 520 6.46 10.77 -8.71
C HIS A 520 7.82 11.47 -8.95
N TYR A 521 8.29 12.31 -8.02
CA TYR A 521 9.65 12.86 -8.01
C TYR A 521 10.67 11.92 -7.33
N GLY A 522 10.24 10.74 -6.85
CA GLY A 522 11.03 9.85 -6.01
C GLY A 522 10.67 9.95 -4.53
N GLY A 523 11.44 9.25 -3.68
CA GLY A 523 11.28 9.24 -2.22
C GLY A 523 12.05 10.34 -1.52
N PHE A 524 13.37 10.15 -1.44
CA PHE A 524 14.31 11.15 -0.96
C PHE A 524 14.95 11.81 -2.18
N TRP A 525 14.91 13.14 -2.24
CA TRP A 525 15.50 13.89 -3.35
C TRP A 525 16.82 14.51 -2.92
N ASP A 526 17.76 14.52 -3.85
CA ASP A 526 19.07 15.18 -3.77
C ASP A 526 19.32 15.76 -5.15
N PHE A 527 19.24 17.08 -5.25
CA PHE A 527 19.23 17.74 -6.55
C PHE A 527 20.05 19.03 -6.57
N THR A 528 20.46 19.34 -7.79
CA THR A 528 20.90 20.67 -8.22
C THR A 528 19.87 21.24 -9.19
N ALA A 529 19.85 22.55 -9.41
CA ALA A 529 18.98 23.15 -10.44
C ALA A 529 19.46 22.77 -11.85
N ASP A 530 19.08 21.57 -12.29
CA ASP A 530 19.47 20.95 -13.57
C ASP A 530 18.27 20.56 -14.44
N LEU A 531 17.04 20.94 -14.03
CA LEU A 531 15.77 20.62 -14.71
C LEU A 531 15.52 19.12 -14.92
N THR A 532 16.17 18.24 -14.14
CA THR A 532 15.96 16.79 -14.20
C THR A 532 14.49 16.38 -14.03
N PHE A 533 13.72 17.16 -13.27
CA PHE A 533 12.26 17.10 -13.25
C PHE A 533 11.68 18.40 -13.81
N LYS A 534 10.63 18.30 -14.65
CA LYS A 534 9.96 19.44 -15.29
C LYS A 534 9.02 20.17 -14.31
N ASP A 535 9.58 20.64 -13.21
CA ASP A 535 8.92 21.38 -12.14
C ASP A 535 9.66 22.69 -11.90
N THR A 536 8.92 23.78 -11.63
CA THR A 536 9.46 25.10 -11.33
C THR A 536 10.44 25.11 -10.16
N ALA A 537 10.36 24.13 -9.24
CA ALA A 537 11.32 23.91 -8.17
C ALA A 537 12.75 23.64 -8.67
N TYR A 538 12.96 23.20 -9.92
CA TYR A 538 14.27 22.87 -10.50
C TYR A 538 14.86 23.99 -11.38
N THR A 539 14.26 25.19 -11.39
CA THR A 539 14.83 26.39 -12.03
C THR A 539 15.68 27.21 -11.05
N THR A 540 16.35 28.26 -11.54
CA THR A 540 17.03 29.27 -10.68
C THR A 540 16.13 30.48 -10.35
N GLU A 541 14.86 30.43 -10.79
CA GLU A 541 13.94 31.56 -10.72
C GLU A 541 13.34 31.72 -9.31
N PHE A 542 12.79 32.92 -9.08
CA PHE A 542 12.00 33.24 -7.90
C PHE A 542 10.77 32.34 -7.80
N LEU A 543 10.51 31.81 -6.61
CA LEU A 543 9.28 31.08 -6.29
C LEU A 543 8.55 31.81 -5.17
N GLY A 544 7.32 32.24 -5.45
CA GLY A 544 6.45 32.88 -4.47
C GLY A 544 5.96 31.90 -3.41
N ALA A 545 5.32 32.41 -2.37
CA ALA A 545 4.75 31.59 -1.29
C ALA A 545 3.71 30.57 -1.83
N HIS A 546 3.96 29.28 -1.59
CA HIS A 546 3.09 28.17 -1.96
C HIS A 546 3.17 27.00 -0.96
N THR A 547 2.22 26.08 -1.05
CA THR A 547 2.25 24.76 -0.41
C THR A 547 2.46 23.69 -1.47
N ASP A 548 3.28 22.69 -1.19
CA ASP A 548 3.59 21.64 -2.14
C ASP A 548 2.47 20.59 -2.24
N ASN A 549 2.44 19.94 -3.41
CA ASN A 549 1.58 18.81 -3.72
C ASN A 549 0.07 19.07 -3.59
N THR A 550 -0.40 20.26 -3.95
CA THR A 550 -1.84 20.58 -3.91
C THR A 550 -2.68 19.67 -4.81
N TYR A 551 -2.05 19.08 -5.83
CA TYR A 551 -2.61 18.10 -6.77
C TYR A 551 -2.75 16.67 -6.22
N PHE A 552 -2.22 16.33 -5.05
CA PHE A 552 -2.54 15.05 -4.42
C PHE A 552 -3.89 15.12 -3.68
N THR A 553 -4.65 14.02 -3.72
CA THR A 553 -5.82 13.84 -2.84
C THR A 553 -5.43 14.09 -1.38
N ASP A 554 -4.30 13.52 -0.98
CA ASP A 554 -3.64 13.69 0.31
C ASP A 554 -2.25 14.31 0.11
N PRO A 555 -2.10 15.65 0.25
CA PRO A 555 -0.80 16.33 0.18
C PRO A 555 0.11 15.93 1.35
N ALA A 556 1.43 15.90 1.10
CA ALA A 556 2.40 15.68 2.17
C ALA A 556 2.23 16.70 3.31
N ARG A 557 2.34 16.23 4.56
CA ARG A 557 2.15 17.08 5.75
C ARG A 557 3.42 17.81 6.13
N LEU A 558 4.56 17.12 6.15
CA LEU A 558 5.85 17.74 6.43
C LEU A 558 6.73 17.70 5.20
N GLN A 559 7.54 18.74 5.05
CA GLN A 559 8.60 18.82 4.06
C GLN A 559 9.86 19.34 4.74
N LEU A 560 10.99 18.74 4.41
CA LEU A 560 12.30 19.11 4.93
C LEU A 560 13.23 19.52 3.79
N PHE A 561 13.91 20.65 3.94
CA PHE A 561 15.00 21.12 3.11
C PHE A 561 16.31 21.11 3.89
N HIS A 562 17.35 20.50 3.35
CA HIS A 562 18.71 20.60 3.88
C HIS A 562 19.65 21.11 2.78
N LEU A 563 20.30 22.25 3.04
CA LEU A 563 21.33 22.77 2.16
C LEU A 563 22.62 21.97 2.35
N LEU A 564 23.12 21.36 1.27
CA LEU A 564 24.40 20.66 1.28
C LEU A 564 25.54 21.56 0.83
N SER A 565 25.32 22.36 -0.21
CA SER A 565 26.31 23.32 -0.69
C SER A 565 25.66 24.43 -1.52
N HIS A 566 26.21 25.64 -1.45
CA HIS A 566 25.95 26.73 -2.39
C HIS A 566 27.29 27.35 -2.75
N THR A 567 27.80 27.07 -3.95
CA THR A 567 29.12 27.56 -4.40
C THR A 567 28.96 28.46 -5.63
N ASP A 568 29.91 29.37 -5.82
CA ASP A 568 30.04 30.18 -7.03
C ASP A 568 28.80 31.03 -7.36
N GLY A 569 28.07 31.49 -6.34
CA GLY A 569 26.92 32.37 -6.51
C GLY A 569 26.25 32.78 -5.20
N ASP A 570 25.21 33.59 -5.32
CA ASP A 570 24.51 34.26 -4.21
C ASP A 570 22.99 34.01 -4.27
N GLY A 571 22.27 34.44 -3.24
CA GLY A 571 20.81 34.35 -3.17
C GLY A 571 20.30 33.00 -2.64
N GLY A 572 19.11 32.60 -3.08
CA GLY A 572 18.48 31.34 -2.67
C GLY A 572 18.00 31.34 -1.23
N ALA A 573 17.68 32.52 -0.70
CA ALA A 573 17.07 32.69 0.61
C ALA A 573 15.70 31.99 0.61
N SER A 574 15.42 31.24 1.67
CA SER A 574 14.14 30.55 1.84
C SER A 574 13.10 31.54 2.36
N LEU A 575 11.92 31.50 1.77
CA LEU A 575 10.73 32.24 2.22
C LEU A 575 9.84 31.28 3.01
N LEU A 576 9.31 31.75 4.14
CA LEU A 576 8.21 31.12 4.85
C LEU A 576 7.10 32.16 5.10
N VAL A 577 5.84 31.74 5.01
CA VAL A 577 4.67 32.54 5.38
C VAL A 577 3.72 31.66 6.19
N ASP A 578 3.32 32.10 7.37
CA ASP A 578 2.35 31.38 8.20
C ASP A 578 0.94 31.55 7.63
N GLY A 579 0.47 30.55 6.89
CA GLY A 579 -0.84 30.56 6.25
C GLY A 579 -1.99 30.66 7.24
N PHE A 580 -1.85 30.13 8.46
CA PHE A 580 -2.92 30.22 9.46
C PHE A 580 -3.03 31.63 10.04
N ARG A 581 -1.89 32.31 10.22
CA ARG A 581 -1.89 33.74 10.53
C ARG A 581 -2.48 34.56 9.37
N ALA A 582 -2.14 34.23 8.12
CA ALA A 582 -2.70 34.89 6.94
C ALA A 582 -4.23 34.77 6.88
N VAL A 583 -4.78 33.59 7.22
CA VAL A 583 -6.25 33.39 7.33
C VAL A 583 -6.84 34.25 8.45
N SER A 584 -6.15 34.39 9.59
CA SER A 584 -6.62 35.27 10.67
C SER A 584 -6.69 36.73 10.22
N VAL A 585 -5.66 37.23 9.53
CA VAL A 585 -5.66 38.58 8.93
C VAL A 585 -6.79 38.71 7.91
N LEU A 586 -6.93 37.74 7.00
CA LEU A 586 -7.99 37.76 5.98
C LEU A 586 -9.38 37.77 6.62
N ARG A 587 -9.59 37.02 7.70
CA ARG A 587 -10.85 37.00 8.45
C ARG A 587 -11.13 38.36 9.10
N ASP A 588 -10.12 38.97 9.71
CA ASP A 588 -10.27 40.23 10.42
C ASP A 588 -10.51 41.40 9.44
N GLU A 589 -9.95 41.32 8.23
CA GLU A 589 -10.12 42.33 7.17
C GLU A 589 -11.39 42.11 6.32
N HIS A 590 -11.68 40.87 5.93
CA HIS A 590 -12.83 40.53 5.09
C HIS A 590 -13.29 39.06 5.29
N PRO A 591 -14.17 38.78 6.27
CA PRO A 591 -14.55 37.41 6.63
C PRO A 591 -15.24 36.65 5.48
N GLN A 592 -15.94 37.34 4.58
CA GLN A 592 -16.57 36.71 3.41
C GLN A 592 -15.55 36.08 2.45
N ASP A 593 -14.33 36.61 2.38
CA ASP A 593 -13.29 36.01 1.53
C ASP A 593 -12.86 34.64 2.06
N VAL A 594 -12.83 34.49 3.39
CA VAL A 594 -12.57 33.21 4.06
C VAL A 594 -13.69 32.21 3.73
N GLU A 595 -14.95 32.64 3.76
CA GLU A 595 -16.09 31.80 3.39
C GLU A 595 -15.97 31.30 1.96
N VAL A 596 -15.66 32.20 1.02
CA VAL A 596 -15.47 31.87 -0.40
C VAL A 596 -14.32 30.88 -0.59
N LEU A 597 -13.16 31.10 0.04
CA LEU A 597 -11.97 30.25 -0.11
C LEU A 597 -12.12 28.87 0.57
N MET A 598 -13.00 28.75 1.55
CA MET A 598 -13.35 27.50 2.22
C MET A 598 -14.45 26.72 1.48
N ALA A 599 -15.43 27.41 0.89
CA ALA A 599 -16.53 26.81 0.14
C ALA A 599 -16.10 26.33 -1.25
N THR A 600 -15.23 27.10 -1.91
CA THR A 600 -15.00 26.97 -3.34
C THR A 600 -13.84 26.02 -3.64
N ARG A 601 -14.17 24.85 -4.20
CA ARG A 601 -13.20 23.83 -4.59
C ARG A 601 -12.51 24.15 -5.92
N GLN A 602 -11.18 24.05 -5.94
CA GLN A 602 -10.31 24.24 -7.09
C GLN A 602 -9.80 22.90 -7.65
N PRO A 603 -9.64 22.80 -8.98
CA PRO A 603 -8.87 21.76 -9.60
C PRO A 603 -7.38 22.08 -9.51
N TYR A 604 -6.57 21.07 -9.24
CA TYR A 604 -5.11 21.14 -9.21
C TYR A 604 -4.54 19.99 -10.04
N HIS A 605 -3.36 20.16 -10.62
CA HIS A 605 -2.69 19.12 -11.37
C HIS A 605 -1.16 19.19 -11.27
N SER A 606 -0.52 18.05 -11.46
CA SER A 606 0.88 17.95 -11.91
C SER A 606 0.88 17.19 -13.22
N SER A 607 1.32 17.84 -14.30
CA SER A 607 1.28 17.26 -15.65
C SER A 607 2.48 17.64 -16.52
N GLY A 608 3.60 18.02 -15.89
CA GLY A 608 4.83 18.41 -16.61
C GLY A 608 5.59 17.24 -17.22
N ASN A 609 5.52 16.06 -16.59
CA ASN A 609 6.19 14.83 -17.05
C ASN A 609 5.27 14.04 -17.99
N VAL A 610 5.83 13.50 -19.08
CA VAL A 610 5.05 12.82 -20.14
C VAL A 610 4.23 11.64 -19.61
N GLU A 611 4.78 10.92 -18.63
CA GLU A 611 4.16 9.72 -18.05
C GLU A 611 3.32 10.03 -16.81
N THR A 612 3.16 11.30 -16.42
CA THR A 612 2.49 11.67 -15.17
C THR A 612 1.48 12.79 -15.39
N CYS A 613 0.22 12.52 -15.02
CA CYS A 613 -0.82 13.54 -14.91
C CYS A 613 -1.63 13.25 -13.65
N ILE A 614 -1.22 13.87 -12.53
CA ILE A 614 -1.82 13.65 -11.22
C ILE A 614 -2.86 14.72 -10.96
N GLN A 615 -4.02 14.31 -10.45
CA GLN A 615 -5.10 15.17 -10.00
C GLN A 615 -5.70 14.57 -8.73
N PRO A 616 -6.25 15.41 -7.82
CA PRO A 616 -6.88 14.91 -6.61
C PRO A 616 -8.21 14.22 -6.97
N ALA A 617 -8.59 13.21 -6.18
CA ALA A 617 -9.83 12.45 -6.37
C ALA A 617 -11.09 13.35 -6.31
N GLU A 618 -11.01 14.43 -5.54
CA GLU A 618 -11.97 15.52 -5.54
C GLU A 618 -11.23 16.86 -5.65
N GLN A 619 -11.83 17.85 -6.30
CA GLN A 619 -11.37 19.24 -6.23
C GLN A 619 -11.36 19.70 -4.77
N ALA A 620 -10.33 20.45 -4.36
CA ALA A 620 -10.11 20.83 -2.97
C ALA A 620 -10.23 22.35 -2.77
N PRO A 621 -10.76 22.85 -1.65
CA PRO A 621 -10.74 24.28 -1.35
C PRO A 621 -9.33 24.76 -1.00
N VAL A 622 -9.13 26.08 -1.02
CA VAL A 622 -7.87 26.69 -0.54
C VAL A 622 -7.76 26.53 0.97
N LEU A 623 -8.88 26.66 1.69
CA LEU A 623 -8.93 26.54 3.15
C LEU A 623 -9.66 25.25 3.56
N GLY A 624 -8.92 24.30 4.12
CA GLY A 624 -9.42 23.02 4.61
C GLY A 624 -9.99 23.14 6.02
N HIS A 625 -11.23 22.70 6.18
CA HIS A 625 -11.97 22.76 7.45
C HIS A 625 -12.26 21.36 8.02
N HIS A 626 -11.87 21.13 9.27
CA HIS A 626 -12.13 19.87 9.97
C HIS A 626 -13.49 19.93 10.66
N ARG A 627 -14.46 19.17 10.15
CA ARG A 627 -15.87 19.27 10.56
C ARG A 627 -16.11 18.97 12.04
N ASP A 628 -15.49 17.91 12.59
CA ASP A 628 -15.77 17.50 13.97
C ASP A 628 -15.10 18.41 15.01
N LEU A 629 -14.01 19.10 14.64
CA LEU A 629 -13.32 20.05 15.51
C LEU A 629 -13.71 21.50 15.23
N ASN A 630 -14.46 21.72 14.14
CA ASN A 630 -14.87 23.04 13.64
C ASN A 630 -13.70 24.03 13.51
N ARG A 631 -12.59 23.61 12.89
CA ARG A 631 -11.37 24.42 12.81
C ARG A 631 -10.63 24.30 11.47
N LEU A 632 -9.85 25.33 11.16
CA LEU A 632 -8.87 25.29 10.07
C LEU A 632 -7.84 24.19 10.35
N TYR A 633 -7.55 23.35 9.37
CA TYR A 633 -6.51 22.32 9.51
C TYR A 633 -5.53 22.26 8.33
N GLN A 634 -5.84 22.90 7.20
CA GLN A 634 -5.00 22.89 6.02
C GLN A 634 -5.19 24.15 5.17
N VAL A 635 -4.09 24.64 4.60
CA VAL A 635 -4.05 25.61 3.49
C VAL A 635 -3.53 24.87 2.26
N ARG A 636 -4.21 25.01 1.12
CA ARG A 636 -3.80 24.49 -0.19
C ARG A 636 -3.67 25.64 -1.18
N TRP A 637 -2.46 26.17 -1.29
CA TRP A 637 -2.21 27.32 -2.15
C TRP A 637 -0.96 27.08 -2.99
N ASN A 638 -1.14 26.75 -4.26
CA ASN A 638 -0.07 26.75 -5.24
C ASN A 638 -0.65 27.25 -6.56
N ASN A 639 -0.20 28.44 -6.99
CA ASN A 639 -0.71 29.03 -8.23
C ASN A 639 -0.21 28.28 -9.47
N TYR A 640 0.95 27.61 -9.38
CA TYR A 640 1.56 26.86 -10.47
C TYR A 640 0.82 25.53 -10.74
N ASP A 641 0.26 24.92 -9.70
CA ASP A 641 -0.50 23.67 -9.78
C ASP A 641 -1.98 23.86 -10.17
N ARG A 642 -2.50 25.09 -10.11
CA ARG A 642 -3.95 25.34 -10.22
C ARG A 642 -4.43 25.23 -11.67
N ALA A 643 -5.39 24.34 -11.91
CA ALA A 643 -5.99 24.13 -13.22
C ALA A 643 -7.13 25.12 -13.52
N VAL A 644 -7.58 25.10 -14.78
CA VAL A 644 -8.77 25.83 -15.24
C VAL A 644 -10.03 25.26 -14.58
N LYS A 645 -10.86 26.15 -14.04
CA LYS A 645 -12.15 25.83 -13.44
C LYS A 645 -13.28 26.27 -14.36
N ASN A 646 -14.06 25.32 -14.88
CA ASN A 646 -14.98 25.52 -16.00
C ASN A 646 -16.47 25.42 -15.65
N ASN A 647 -16.83 25.10 -14.41
CA ASN A 647 -18.22 24.92 -13.97
C ASN A 647 -18.68 25.98 -12.96
N TRP A 648 -18.11 27.18 -13.02
CA TRP A 648 -18.57 28.35 -12.25
C TRP A 648 -19.47 29.25 -13.09
N SER A 649 -20.49 29.82 -12.44
CA SER A 649 -21.17 31.02 -12.89
C SER A 649 -20.22 32.23 -12.91
N PHE A 650 -20.62 33.30 -13.60
CA PHE A 650 -19.84 34.55 -13.61
C PHE A 650 -19.70 35.19 -12.22
N GLN A 651 -20.72 35.03 -11.38
CA GLN A 651 -20.69 35.51 -10.01
C GLN A 651 -19.65 34.74 -9.19
N GLU A 652 -19.69 33.41 -9.21
CA GLU A 652 -18.71 32.57 -8.49
C GLU A 652 -17.27 32.82 -8.98
N GLN A 653 -17.07 33.06 -10.28
CA GLN A 653 -15.77 33.47 -10.82
C GLN A 653 -15.30 34.77 -10.16
N SER A 654 -16.14 35.81 -10.18
CA SER A 654 -15.78 37.13 -9.63
C SER A 654 -15.52 37.08 -8.13
N GLU A 655 -16.36 36.38 -7.37
CA GLU A 655 -16.22 36.22 -5.92
C GLU A 655 -14.91 35.50 -5.58
N TRP A 656 -14.63 34.37 -6.24
CA TRP A 656 -13.41 33.62 -5.98
C TRP A 656 -12.14 34.39 -6.35
N TYR A 657 -12.09 35.04 -7.52
CA TYR A 657 -10.91 35.83 -7.91
C TYR A 657 -10.70 37.07 -7.03
N THR A 658 -11.76 37.65 -6.47
CA THR A 658 -11.66 38.74 -5.51
C THR A 658 -11.02 38.25 -4.21
N ALA A 659 -11.56 37.18 -3.63
CA ALA A 659 -11.03 36.58 -2.41
C ALA A 659 -9.58 36.05 -2.60
N ALA A 660 -9.29 35.40 -3.73
CA ALA A 660 -7.95 34.91 -4.05
C ALA A 660 -6.93 36.04 -4.24
N ARG A 661 -7.35 37.20 -4.77
CA ARG A 661 -6.49 38.39 -4.87
C ARG A 661 -6.14 38.95 -3.51
N HIS A 662 -7.12 39.04 -2.60
CA HIS A 662 -6.92 39.53 -1.25
C HIS A 662 -6.01 38.59 -0.45
N TRP A 663 -6.26 37.28 -0.50
CA TRP A 663 -5.36 36.26 0.05
C TRP A 663 -3.92 36.40 -0.46
N ASN A 664 -3.74 36.51 -1.78
CA ASN A 664 -2.42 36.64 -2.39
C ASN A 664 -1.72 37.95 -2.03
N GLU A 665 -2.46 39.02 -1.76
CA GLU A 665 -1.90 40.28 -1.27
C GLU A 665 -1.38 40.12 0.16
N ILE A 666 -2.18 39.54 1.06
CA ILE A 666 -1.81 39.32 2.47
C ILE A 666 -0.52 38.49 2.59
N ILE A 667 -0.43 37.35 1.90
CA ILE A 667 0.75 36.47 2.00
C ILE A 667 2.04 37.08 1.44
N ARG A 668 1.95 38.23 0.74
CA ARG A 668 3.09 38.98 0.19
C ARG A 668 3.42 40.24 1.00
N ARG A 669 2.71 40.50 2.10
CA ARG A 669 3.01 41.64 2.97
C ARG A 669 4.33 41.40 3.70
N LYS A 670 5.13 42.46 3.87
CA LYS A 670 6.46 42.37 4.49
C LYS A 670 6.43 41.87 5.94
N ASP A 671 5.34 42.13 6.66
CA ASP A 671 5.13 41.65 8.02
C ASP A 671 4.60 40.21 8.07
N MET A 672 4.32 39.59 6.92
CA MET A 672 3.93 38.17 6.80
C MET A 672 5.10 37.28 6.32
N GLU A 673 6.02 37.84 5.54
CA GLU A 673 7.16 37.12 4.96
C GLU A 673 8.32 36.94 5.96
N ILE A 674 8.75 35.69 6.12
CA ILE A 674 9.92 35.31 6.91
C ILE A 674 11.01 34.86 5.94
N TRP A 675 12.04 35.69 5.80
CA TRP A 675 13.19 35.41 4.93
C TRP A 675 14.37 34.90 5.74
N THR A 676 14.93 33.76 5.34
CA THR A 676 16.06 33.12 6.02
C THR A 676 17.05 32.55 5.01
N GLN A 677 18.34 32.81 5.21
CA GLN A 677 19.39 32.12 4.46
C GLN A 677 19.73 30.81 5.15
N LEU A 678 19.71 29.70 4.40
CA LEU A 678 20.18 28.42 4.92
C LEU A 678 21.70 28.33 4.80
N GLU A 679 22.33 27.73 5.80
CA GLU A 679 23.75 27.41 5.82
C GLU A 679 23.92 25.89 5.66
N PRO A 680 25.01 25.42 5.02
CA PRO A 680 25.32 23.99 5.00
C PRO A 680 25.31 23.38 6.40
N GLY A 681 24.63 22.23 6.56
CA GLY A 681 24.46 21.57 7.86
C GLY A 681 23.26 22.06 8.68
N THR A 682 22.42 22.92 8.09
CA THR A 682 21.13 23.34 8.65
C THR A 682 19.97 22.76 7.84
N ALA A 683 19.13 21.97 8.50
CA ALA A 683 17.86 21.50 7.94
C ALA A 683 16.71 22.40 8.39
N LEU A 684 15.83 22.76 7.46
CA LEU A 684 14.56 23.44 7.71
C LEU A 684 13.43 22.45 7.45
N ILE A 685 12.61 22.18 8.46
CA ILE A 685 11.39 21.40 8.33
C ILE A 685 10.18 22.28 8.59
N PHE A 686 9.10 22.06 7.86
CA PHE A 686 7.85 22.79 8.06
C PHE A 686 6.62 21.93 7.77
N ASP A 687 5.53 22.33 8.40
CA ASP A 687 4.18 21.85 8.21
C ASP A 687 3.64 22.43 6.90
N ASN A 688 3.73 21.67 5.81
CA ASN A 688 3.28 22.05 4.47
C ASN A 688 1.74 22.21 4.37
N TRP A 689 0.97 21.83 5.40
CA TRP A 689 -0.46 22.16 5.47
C TRP A 689 -0.72 23.53 6.10
N ARG A 690 0.29 24.18 6.69
CA ARG A 690 0.17 25.48 7.35
C ARG A 690 1.10 26.52 6.73
N MET A 691 2.38 26.20 6.63
CA MET A 691 3.42 27.09 6.17
C MET A 691 3.47 27.06 4.65
N LEU A 692 3.23 28.23 4.06
CA LEU A 692 3.63 28.44 2.68
C LEU A 692 5.14 28.70 2.68
N HIS A 693 5.79 28.32 1.59
CA HIS A 693 7.21 28.49 1.42
C HIS A 693 7.54 28.93 -0.01
N GLY A 694 8.77 29.38 -0.21
CA GLY A 694 9.27 29.82 -1.50
C GLY A 694 10.76 30.06 -1.44
N ARG A 695 11.31 30.73 -2.47
CA ARG A 695 12.71 31.13 -2.49
C ARG A 695 12.95 32.38 -3.31
N SER A 696 13.98 33.12 -2.94
CA SER A 696 14.54 34.14 -3.81
C SER A 696 15.23 33.47 -5.02
N GLU A 697 15.41 34.24 -6.08
CA GLU A 697 16.31 33.85 -7.16
C GLU A 697 17.74 33.61 -6.63
N PHE A 698 18.53 32.83 -7.38
CA PHE A 698 19.91 32.53 -7.02
C PHE A 698 20.79 32.28 -8.24
N THR A 699 22.10 32.40 -8.02
CA THR A 699 23.15 32.07 -8.99
C THR A 699 24.07 30.98 -8.43
N GLY A 700 24.93 30.42 -9.27
CA GLY A 700 25.91 29.41 -8.87
C GLY A 700 25.32 28.00 -8.72
N LYS A 701 26.07 27.11 -8.08
CA LYS A 701 25.72 25.70 -7.87
C LYS A 701 25.15 25.51 -6.47
N ARG A 702 23.85 25.25 -6.40
CA ARG A 702 23.11 25.00 -5.15
C ARG A 702 22.62 23.57 -5.11
N ARG A 703 23.10 22.77 -4.14
CA ARG A 703 22.71 21.38 -3.92
C ARG A 703 21.89 21.26 -2.65
N MET A 704 20.68 20.73 -2.78
CA MET A 704 19.72 20.54 -1.69
C MET A 704 19.30 19.09 -1.63
N CYS A 705 19.00 18.60 -0.42
CA CYS A 705 18.36 17.31 -0.25
C CYS A 705 17.22 17.36 0.79
N GLY A 706 16.37 16.35 0.77
CA GLY A 706 15.21 16.28 1.64
C GLY A 706 14.11 15.34 1.16
N GLY A 707 12.95 15.48 1.78
CA GLY A 707 11.85 14.56 1.56
C GLY A 707 10.56 15.00 2.25
N TYR A 708 9.54 14.17 2.05
CA TYR A 708 8.18 14.41 2.52
C TYR A 708 7.78 13.38 3.58
N VAL A 709 6.92 13.78 4.52
CA VAL A 709 6.28 12.87 5.49
C VAL A 709 4.76 13.02 5.41
N ASN A 710 4.05 11.90 5.45
CA ASN A 710 2.59 11.87 5.44
C ASN A 710 2.00 12.42 6.74
N ASN A 711 0.74 12.88 6.67
CA ASN A 711 0.02 13.35 7.85
C ASN A 711 -0.14 12.25 8.91
N ASP A 712 -0.69 11.10 8.52
CA ASP A 712 -1.12 10.07 9.46
C ASP A 712 0.06 9.51 10.26
N ASP A 713 1.21 9.31 9.61
CA ASP A 713 2.41 8.79 10.24
C ASP A 713 3.06 9.80 11.18
N PHE A 714 3.15 11.07 10.77
CA PHE A 714 3.64 12.16 11.63
C PHE A 714 2.76 12.30 12.88
N ILE A 715 1.45 12.41 12.69
CA ILE A 715 0.50 12.63 13.77
C ILE A 715 0.42 11.41 14.70
N SER A 716 0.53 10.19 14.16
CA SER A 716 0.65 8.97 14.96
C SER A 716 1.90 8.99 15.84
N ARG A 717 3.08 9.25 15.26
CA ARG A 717 4.35 9.35 16.02
C ARG A 717 4.27 10.43 17.09
N TYR A 718 3.79 11.61 16.72
CA TYR A 718 3.67 12.76 17.61
C TYR A 718 2.75 12.48 18.79
N ARG A 719 1.53 11.97 18.55
CA ARG A 719 0.58 11.61 19.62
C ARG A 719 1.13 10.52 20.53
N LEU A 720 1.81 9.52 19.98
CA LEU A 720 2.40 8.43 20.77
C LEU A 720 3.53 8.92 21.68
N LEU A 721 4.38 9.83 21.21
CA LEU A 721 5.43 10.42 22.05
C LEU A 721 4.84 11.36 23.10
N LYS A 722 3.86 12.19 22.73
CA LYS A 722 3.27 13.21 23.61
C LYS A 722 2.39 12.64 24.72
N PHE A 723 1.54 11.67 24.39
CA PHE A 723 0.51 11.17 25.30
C PHE A 723 0.73 9.72 25.74
N GLY A 724 1.64 9.00 25.08
CA GLY A 724 1.82 7.57 25.28
C GLY A 724 0.68 6.73 24.69
N ARG A 725 1.01 5.46 24.41
CA ARG A 725 0.10 4.51 23.74
C ARG A 725 -1.27 4.38 24.41
N ASN A 726 -1.32 4.33 25.74
CA ASN A 726 -2.57 4.07 26.46
C ASN A 726 -3.58 5.22 26.32
N GLN A 727 -3.13 6.48 26.35
CA GLN A 727 -4.01 7.63 26.19
C GLN A 727 -4.50 7.77 24.75
N VAL A 728 -3.64 7.49 23.76
CA VAL A 728 -4.02 7.44 22.34
C VAL A 728 -5.09 6.38 22.09
N LEU A 729 -4.89 5.15 22.56
CA LEU A 729 -5.86 4.06 22.38
C LEU A 729 -7.22 4.35 23.01
N ARG A 730 -7.25 5.01 24.18
CA ARG A 730 -8.49 5.36 24.87
C ARG A 730 -9.30 6.46 24.18
N ASN A 731 -8.72 7.16 23.22
CA ASN A 731 -9.35 8.29 22.56
C ASN A 731 -9.62 8.06 21.06
N ILE A 732 -9.43 6.85 20.51
CA ILE A 732 -9.69 6.59 19.08
C ILE A 732 -11.12 7.03 18.71
N GLY A 733 -11.24 7.88 17.69
CA GLY A 733 -12.52 8.42 17.21
C GLY A 733 -13.15 9.53 18.07
N ASN A 734 -12.54 9.87 19.22
CA ASN A 734 -13.02 10.95 20.08
C ASN A 734 -12.41 12.29 19.63
N PHE A 735 -13.24 13.23 19.14
CA PHE A 735 -12.82 14.58 18.74
C PHE A 735 -13.29 15.68 19.71
N ARG A 736 -13.32 15.40 21.02
CA ARG A 736 -13.53 16.46 22.01
C ARG A 736 -12.44 17.53 21.91
N GLN A 737 -12.85 18.80 22.00
CA GLN A 737 -11.97 19.96 22.08
C GLN A 737 -11.34 20.04 23.47
N ASP A 738 -10.37 19.18 23.73
CA ASP A 738 -9.64 19.07 24.99
C ASP A 738 -8.15 18.89 24.68
N LEU A 739 -7.28 19.65 25.33
CA LEU A 739 -5.83 19.58 25.12
C LEU A 739 -5.24 18.24 25.58
N ASP A 740 -5.90 17.55 26.51
CA ASP A 740 -5.50 16.20 26.95
C ASP A 740 -6.03 15.09 26.02
N ASN A 741 -6.81 15.44 24.98
CA ASN A 741 -7.25 14.50 23.97
C ASN A 741 -6.24 14.43 22.82
N PRO A 742 -5.58 13.29 22.54
CA PRO A 742 -4.63 13.17 21.44
C PRO A 742 -5.20 13.55 20.07
N ASN A 743 -6.50 13.33 19.82
CA ASN A 743 -7.12 13.70 18.54
C ASN A 743 -7.43 15.19 18.40
N TYR A 744 -7.23 15.98 19.47
CA TYR A 744 -7.13 17.43 19.34
C TYR A 744 -5.95 17.82 18.44
N TYR A 745 -4.94 16.98 18.26
CA TYR A 745 -3.77 17.28 17.44
C TYR A 745 -3.93 16.64 16.06
N LEU A 746 -4.40 17.39 15.07
CA LEU A 746 -4.62 16.97 13.68
C LEU A 746 -3.43 17.19 12.77
#